data_AF-A0A8C0BFF5-F1
#
_entry.id   AF-A0A8C0BFF5-F1
#
_cell.length_a   1.000
_cell.length_b   1.000
_cell.length_c   1.000
_cell.angle_alpha   90.00
_cell.angle_beta   90.00
_cell.angle_gamma   90.00
#
_symmetry.space_group_name_H-M   'P 1'
#
loop_
_entity.id
_entity.type
_entity.pdbx_description
1 polymer ?
#
loop_
_entity_poly.entity_id
_entity_poly.type
_entity_poly.pdbx_seq_one_letter_code
_entity_poly.pdbx_strand_id
1 'polypeptide(L)'
;MAGLCPHEVPAHAATSPSPRSHSENCKISLFFFPVSVAGRGKQEASSPSCACGHRDPRRTLTHFSQDNVSHYDIFLLHESEEELYVGARDRVLALTVGTPGSIPAGMLIPCLCSSAPPQTECFNFIRVLVALNQTHLYVCGTYAFSPACTYINFTLMSSGRGQPFLDGKGQCPFDPQHTYTALLVADGELYAGTMNNFQGNEPIISRSLGSRTLLKTDAFLRWLSADAAFVASFSIPGDDKVYFFFEETADEFDFFERLLVPRVARVCKSDVGGDKVLQKKWTTFLKAQLVCSQPGHFPFNVIHHAFALPRRDGGADFYAVFTSQWAGSAAVCAYSQEALEKVFEGKYKELNKESSRWTVYGGPDMNPRPGSCYMGPSSDKALTFMKDHFLMDGKVTPTQGQPLLVKTDITYTRIAVDETRGISGATYRVMFLATAEGFLHKAVELPEGPHIVESIQLFERPEPVKNLLLAPGKGILYVGYSSGVLQVPLANCSLHRSCAECVLARDPYCAWYSLEGSCQPTRPGLEGGMGHMGCTASPCSPSPQPAGLSPPLNALANYSWQQPGGPGGRGDTALLPNHTLVVIMQRGTAGTYKCRASENGYTWTVAHYQLQDPSGVAPQLDELAEEELAWGSSVPGTPRSYWPQFVTVTVLLAVTLAAAACLALLAYHDQLKARSKVRGCSAPHSPPSQRREKVPLNGGTGEPSAPEVPTEEEEEEEEGSRACCPQLDGDIDVDNNRLHVPVGGTA
;
A
#
# COMPACT_ATOMS: atom_id res chain seq x y z
N MET A 1 8.99 31.05 61.95
CA MET A 1 10.14 31.99 61.90
C MET A 1 10.98 31.59 60.70
N ALA A 2 10.75 32.22 59.54
CA ALA A 2 11.52 33.36 58.98
C ALA A 2 12.84 32.88 58.32
N GLY A 3 13.19 33.16 57.06
CA GLY A 3 12.56 33.86 55.94
C GLY A 3 13.46 33.87 54.68
N LEU A 4 12.83 34.15 53.52
CA LEU A 4 13.27 34.87 52.29
C LEU A 4 14.47 34.45 51.39
N CYS A 5 14.10 33.97 50.17
CA CYS A 5 14.50 34.35 48.78
C CYS A 5 15.97 34.20 48.22
N PRO A 6 16.21 34.16 46.87
CA PRO A 6 15.36 33.82 45.69
C PRO A 6 16.04 33.03 44.50
N HIS A 7 15.24 32.68 43.46
CA HIS A 7 15.56 32.43 42.01
C HIS A 7 16.60 31.33 41.63
N GLU A 8 16.59 30.59 40.52
CA GLU A 8 15.74 30.32 39.35
C GLU A 8 16.44 29.14 38.64
N VAL A 9 15.73 28.08 38.21
CA VAL A 9 16.29 27.00 37.38
C VAL A 9 15.54 27.02 36.04
N PRO A 10 16.21 27.18 34.89
CA PRO A 10 15.53 27.29 33.61
C PRO A 10 15.02 25.92 33.12
N ALA A 11 13.76 25.93 32.69
CA ALA A 11 13.14 24.87 31.93
C ALA A 11 13.74 24.78 30.53
N HIS A 12 14.24 23.60 30.16
CA HIS A 12 14.60 23.27 28.78
C HIS A 12 13.33 23.16 27.93
N ALA A 13 13.03 24.21 27.17
CA ALA A 13 12.10 24.14 26.05
C ALA A 13 12.81 23.48 24.86
N ALA A 14 12.56 22.18 24.66
CA ALA A 14 12.89 21.50 23.41
C ALA A 14 11.88 21.93 22.34
N THR A 15 12.27 22.86 21.47
CA THR A 15 11.52 23.21 20.27
C THR A 15 11.67 22.08 19.24
N SER A 16 10.64 21.24 19.17
CA SER A 16 10.41 20.31 18.06
C SER A 16 10.28 21.07 16.73
N PRO A 17 10.87 20.60 15.62
CA PRO A 17 10.51 21.10 14.30
C PRO A 17 9.08 20.64 13.98
N SER A 18 8.15 21.58 13.85
CA SER A 18 6.80 21.31 13.36
C SER A 18 6.85 20.72 11.95
N PRO A 19 6.11 19.64 11.63
CA PRO A 19 5.99 19.16 10.26
C PRO A 19 5.27 20.20 9.41
N ARG A 20 5.86 20.57 8.27
CA ARG A 20 5.25 21.47 7.29
C ARG A 20 4.04 20.79 6.66
N SER A 21 2.85 21.16 7.11
CA SER A 21 1.58 20.94 6.41
C SER A 21 1.60 21.72 5.09
N HIS A 22 1.84 21.03 3.98
CA HIS A 22 1.70 21.57 2.63
C HIS A 22 0.27 21.36 2.11
N SER A 23 -0.73 22.08 2.63
CA SER A 23 -2.00 22.31 1.89
C SER A 23 -2.82 23.46 2.48
N GLU A 24 -2.38 24.70 2.30
CA GLU A 24 -3.17 25.87 2.68
C GLU A 24 -3.17 26.91 1.56
N ASN A 25 -4.29 26.97 0.82
CA ASN A 25 -4.54 27.88 -0.29
C ASN A 25 -5.74 28.81 0.02
N CYS A 26 -5.77 30.02 -0.56
CA CYS A 26 -6.73 31.11 -0.31
C CYS A 26 -6.61 31.85 1.05
N LYS A 27 -5.40 32.17 1.52
CA LYS A 27 -5.18 33.11 2.64
C LYS A 27 -5.00 34.55 2.13
N ILE A 28 -5.33 35.55 2.96
CA ILE A 28 -4.95 36.95 2.73
C ILE A 28 -3.90 37.36 3.78
N SER A 29 -2.77 37.92 3.34
CA SER A 29 -1.70 38.39 4.23
C SER A 29 -1.43 39.87 3.98
N LEU A 30 -1.40 40.67 5.05
CA LEU A 30 -1.22 42.11 4.99
C LEU A 30 0.23 42.50 5.27
N PHE A 31 0.84 43.28 4.38
CA PHE A 31 2.20 43.79 4.55
C PHE A 31 2.27 45.30 4.30
N PHE A 32 3.27 45.95 4.91
CA PHE A 32 3.54 47.38 4.76
C PHE A 32 4.82 47.67 3.95
N PHE A 33 5.49 46.64 3.41
CA PHE A 33 6.72 46.74 2.59
C PHE A 33 6.78 45.63 1.50
N PRO A 34 7.46 45.84 0.35
CA PRO A 34 7.48 44.87 -0.75
C PRO A 34 8.40 43.66 -0.49
N VAL A 35 7.96 42.47 -0.89
CA VAL A 35 8.71 41.19 -0.82
C VAL A 35 8.77 40.56 -2.21
N SER A 36 9.94 40.07 -2.62
CA SER A 36 10.14 39.37 -3.89
C SER A 36 9.97 37.85 -3.70
N VAL A 37 9.11 37.20 -4.51
CA VAL A 37 8.87 35.76 -4.47
C VAL A 37 9.01 35.20 -5.89
N ALA A 38 9.91 34.22 -6.07
CA ALA A 38 10.08 33.48 -7.30
C ALA A 38 9.65 32.02 -7.10
N GLY A 39 8.80 31.50 -8.00
CA GLY A 39 8.41 30.09 -8.01
C GLY A 39 8.04 29.63 -9.42
N ARG A 40 8.67 28.55 -9.88
CA ARG A 40 8.33 27.82 -11.12
C ARG A 40 7.43 26.65 -10.75
N GLY A 41 6.28 26.51 -11.41
CA GLY A 41 5.41 25.34 -11.32
C GLY A 41 5.66 24.37 -12.49
N LYS A 42 5.68 23.07 -12.18
CA LYS A 42 5.46 21.97 -13.14
C LYS A 42 4.07 21.39 -12.87
N GLN A 43 3.42 20.92 -13.93
CA GLN A 43 2.06 20.39 -13.91
C GLN A 43 2.11 18.86 -13.94
N GLU A 44 1.34 18.20 -13.08
CA GLU A 44 1.40 16.76 -12.80
C GLU A 44 0.02 16.10 -13.01
N ALA A 45 0.01 14.81 -13.36
CA ALA A 45 -1.19 14.08 -13.78
C ALA A 45 -2.07 13.61 -12.59
N SER A 46 -3.39 13.78 -12.74
CA SER A 46 -4.51 13.27 -11.91
C SER A 46 -4.30 13.26 -10.39
N SER A 47 -3.89 14.37 -9.80
CA SER A 47 -3.78 14.54 -8.34
C SER A 47 -5.09 14.19 -7.60
N PRO A 48 -5.03 13.68 -6.36
CA PRO A 48 -6.24 13.36 -5.60
C PRO A 48 -7.10 14.61 -5.44
N SER A 49 -8.41 14.51 -5.67
CA SER A 49 -9.30 15.68 -5.57
C SER A 49 -9.22 16.28 -4.17
N CYS A 50 -9.27 15.48 -3.11
CA CYS A 50 -9.00 15.93 -1.74
C CYS A 50 -7.89 15.11 -1.07
N ALA A 51 -7.05 15.75 -0.26
CA ALA A 51 -6.06 15.10 0.60
C ALA A 51 -6.37 15.37 2.08
N CYS A 52 -6.49 14.31 2.88
CA CYS A 52 -6.74 14.41 4.33
C CYS A 52 -5.50 13.97 5.12
N GLY A 53 -5.06 14.81 6.07
CA GLY A 53 -3.98 14.46 6.99
C GLY A 53 -4.42 13.46 8.06
N HIS A 54 -3.47 12.70 8.62
CA HIS A 54 -3.70 11.61 9.58
C HIS A 54 -4.48 12.01 10.86
N ARG A 55 -4.49 13.30 11.22
CA ARG A 55 -5.25 13.85 12.36
C ARG A 55 -6.24 14.93 11.96
N ASP A 56 -6.81 14.86 10.76
CA ASP A 56 -7.89 15.78 10.41
C ASP A 56 -9.06 15.55 11.38
N PRO A 57 -9.42 16.50 12.27
CA PRO A 57 -10.52 16.32 13.22
C PRO A 57 -11.86 16.09 12.53
N ARG A 58 -11.96 16.37 11.23
CA ARG A 58 -13.15 16.12 10.41
C ARG A 58 -13.25 14.65 9.94
N ARG A 59 -12.18 13.86 10.06
CA ARG A 59 -12.14 12.44 9.70
C ARG A 59 -11.66 11.61 10.89
N THR A 60 -12.61 11.12 11.69
CA THR A 60 -12.30 10.18 12.77
C THR A 60 -12.15 8.77 12.19
N LEU A 61 -10.94 8.22 12.26
CA LEU A 61 -10.68 6.80 11.96
C LEU A 61 -10.74 6.00 13.26
N THR A 62 -11.43 4.86 13.24
CA THR A 62 -11.45 3.98 14.42
C THR A 62 -10.23 3.10 14.39
N HIS A 63 -9.46 3.09 15.47
CA HIS A 63 -8.23 2.32 15.59
C HIS A 63 -8.35 1.27 16.69
N PHE A 64 -7.83 0.08 16.40
CA PHE A 64 -7.65 -0.99 17.36
C PHE A 64 -6.19 -1.44 17.38
N SER A 65 -5.61 -1.46 18.57
CA SER A 65 -4.31 -2.07 18.84
C SER A 65 -4.36 -2.73 20.20
N GLN A 66 -3.58 -3.79 20.36
CA GLN A 66 -3.40 -4.45 21.64
C GLN A 66 -1.93 -4.49 22.03
N ASP A 67 -1.66 -4.27 23.32
CA ASP A 67 -0.32 -4.35 23.89
C ASP A 67 0.32 -5.72 23.62
N ASN A 68 1.59 -5.71 23.24
CA ASN A 68 2.40 -6.88 22.90
C ASN A 68 1.93 -7.69 21.67
N VAL A 69 0.96 -7.21 20.90
CA VAL A 69 0.52 -7.82 19.64
C VAL A 69 0.88 -6.92 18.47
N SER A 70 1.50 -7.50 17.44
CA SER A 70 1.91 -6.81 16.21
C SER A 70 1.65 -7.67 14.98
N HIS A 71 1.82 -7.09 13.79
CA HIS A 71 1.65 -7.73 12.47
C HIS A 71 0.23 -8.25 12.23
N TYR A 72 -0.74 -7.35 12.17
CA TYR A 72 -2.15 -7.65 11.91
C TYR A 72 -2.36 -7.88 10.40
N ASP A 73 -1.85 -9.03 9.92
CA ASP A 73 -1.55 -9.26 8.50
C ASP A 73 -2.67 -9.97 7.73
N ILE A 74 -3.56 -10.71 8.41
CA ILE A 74 -4.65 -11.47 7.77
C ILE A 74 -5.98 -11.26 8.46
N PHE A 75 -7.02 -11.07 7.64
CA PHE A 75 -8.39 -10.83 8.07
C PHE A 75 -9.34 -11.88 7.53
N LEU A 76 -10.36 -12.24 8.32
CA LEU A 76 -11.48 -13.07 7.92
C LEU A 76 -12.76 -12.46 8.51
N LEU A 77 -13.65 -11.99 7.65
CA LEU A 77 -14.97 -11.52 8.06
C LEU A 77 -15.92 -12.70 8.21
N HIS A 78 -16.61 -12.80 9.34
CA HIS A 78 -17.67 -13.77 9.52
C HIS A 78 -18.86 -13.48 8.59
N GLU A 79 -19.64 -14.50 8.20
CA GLU A 79 -20.77 -14.36 7.28
C GLU A 79 -21.85 -13.37 7.75
N SER A 80 -21.99 -13.19 9.07
CA SER A 80 -22.91 -12.21 9.66
C SER A 80 -22.44 -10.75 9.53
N GLU A 81 -21.19 -10.53 9.11
CA GLU A 81 -20.48 -9.25 9.17
C GLU A 81 -20.45 -8.61 10.57
N GLU A 82 -20.73 -9.38 11.65
CA GLU A 82 -20.68 -8.89 13.03
C GLU A 82 -19.36 -9.20 13.74
N GLU A 83 -18.55 -10.10 13.18
CA GLU A 83 -17.26 -10.49 13.74
C GLU A 83 -16.17 -10.47 12.67
N LEU A 84 -15.03 -9.87 13.03
CA LEU A 84 -13.81 -9.85 12.25
C LEU A 84 -12.73 -10.64 12.98
N TYR A 85 -12.29 -11.74 12.38
CA TYR A 85 -11.12 -12.48 12.88
C TYR A 85 -9.84 -11.89 12.29
N VAL A 86 -8.84 -11.72 13.15
CA VAL A 86 -7.55 -11.14 12.79
C VAL A 86 -6.43 -12.07 13.21
N GLY A 87 -5.67 -12.57 12.23
CA GLY A 87 -4.42 -13.27 12.48
C GLY A 87 -3.29 -12.27 12.64
N ALA A 88 -2.64 -12.30 13.81
CA ALA A 88 -1.52 -11.45 14.16
C ALA A 88 -0.29 -12.29 14.54
N ARG A 89 0.80 -11.66 14.98
CA ARG A 89 1.93 -12.38 15.57
C ARG A 89 1.50 -13.10 16.86
N ASP A 90 1.72 -14.41 16.89
CA ASP A 90 1.44 -15.38 17.96
C ASP A 90 -0.02 -15.49 18.41
N ARG A 91 -0.95 -14.83 17.71
CA ARG A 91 -2.32 -14.62 18.19
C ARG A 91 -3.33 -14.63 17.04
N VAL A 92 -4.51 -15.15 17.33
CA VAL A 92 -5.73 -14.88 16.59
C VAL A 92 -6.68 -14.10 17.50
N LEU A 93 -7.23 -13.02 16.97
CA LEU A 93 -8.19 -12.14 17.66
C LEU A 93 -9.54 -12.27 16.99
N ALA A 94 -10.62 -12.17 17.76
CA ALA A 94 -11.97 -11.98 17.26
C ALA A 94 -12.43 -10.57 17.66
N LEU A 95 -12.93 -9.77 16.74
CA LEU A 95 -13.27 -8.36 16.95
C LEU A 95 -14.72 -8.12 16.56
N THR A 96 -15.53 -7.50 17.42
CA THR A 96 -16.93 -7.18 17.07
C THR A 96 -16.98 -5.99 16.11
N VAL A 97 -17.80 -6.14 15.07
CA VAL A 97 -18.05 -5.15 14.02
C VAL A 97 -19.27 -4.32 14.38
N GLY A 98 -19.29 -3.02 14.03
CA GLY A 98 -20.55 -2.27 13.93
C GLY A 98 -20.82 -1.16 14.94
N THR A 99 -19.89 -0.79 15.82
CA THR A 99 -20.02 0.49 16.55
C THR A 99 -19.01 1.51 16.03
N PRO A 100 -19.44 2.70 15.56
CA PRO A 100 -18.53 3.75 15.11
C PRO A 100 -17.67 4.17 16.30
N GLY A 101 -16.40 3.76 16.28
CA GLY A 101 -15.43 4.11 17.33
C GLY A 101 -15.13 3.03 18.36
N SER A 102 -15.76 1.84 18.35
CA SER A 102 -15.33 0.77 19.26
C SER A 102 -15.20 -0.58 18.54
N ILE A 103 -13.95 -1.04 18.46
CA ILE A 103 -13.63 -2.43 18.24
C ILE A 103 -13.35 -3.01 19.63
N PRO A 104 -14.33 -3.67 20.27
CA PRO A 104 -14.03 -4.38 21.51
C PRO A 104 -13.06 -5.53 21.20
N ALA A 105 -12.02 -5.65 22.03
CA ALA A 105 -11.15 -6.83 22.00
C ALA A 105 -12.00 -8.06 22.35
N GLY A 106 -12.26 -8.93 21.38
CA GLY A 106 -12.80 -10.25 21.66
C GLY A 106 -11.69 -11.23 22.02
N MET A 107 -12.08 -12.50 22.17
CA MET A 107 -11.29 -13.53 22.82
C MET A 107 -9.89 -13.71 22.20
N LEU A 108 -8.87 -13.66 23.07
CA LEU A 108 -7.48 -13.89 22.73
C LEU A 108 -7.19 -15.39 22.68
N ILE A 109 -6.71 -15.88 21.54
CA ILE A 109 -6.24 -17.26 21.42
C ILE A 109 -4.71 -17.24 21.37
N PRO A 110 -4.01 -17.48 22.50
CA PRO A 110 -2.57 -17.58 22.51
C PRO A 110 -2.09 -18.84 21.79
N CYS A 111 -1.28 -18.68 20.74
CA CYS A 111 -0.46 -19.77 20.23
C CYS A 111 0.66 -20.05 21.25
N LEU A 112 0.81 -21.30 21.71
CA LEU A 112 1.84 -21.73 22.66
C LEU A 112 3.22 -21.68 21.99
N CYS A 113 3.93 -20.55 22.08
CA CYS A 113 5.35 -20.48 21.69
C CYS A 113 6.15 -19.34 22.35
N SER A 114 5.86 -19.02 23.62
CA SER A 114 6.68 -18.06 24.38
C SER A 114 7.68 -18.77 25.28
N SER A 115 8.71 -19.38 24.68
CA SER A 115 9.94 -19.75 25.41
C SER A 115 11.24 -19.46 24.65
N ALA A 116 11.19 -18.81 23.47
CA ALA A 116 12.39 -18.33 22.81
C ALA A 116 12.85 -16.99 23.42
N PRO A 117 14.17 -16.78 23.62
CA PRO A 117 14.71 -15.55 24.17
C PRO A 117 14.38 -14.32 23.29
N PRO A 118 14.28 -13.11 23.87
CA PRO A 118 13.78 -11.90 23.20
C PRO A 118 14.66 -11.34 22.07
N GLN A 119 15.70 -12.06 21.63
CA GLN A 119 16.67 -11.59 20.61
C GLN A 119 16.62 -12.35 19.28
N THR A 120 15.71 -13.32 19.11
CA THR A 120 15.59 -14.10 17.87
C THR A 120 14.20 -13.96 17.26
N GLU A 121 14.12 -13.67 15.96
CA GLU A 121 12.91 -13.50 15.13
C GLU A 121 12.05 -14.79 14.98
N CYS A 122 12.05 -15.65 16.00
CA CYS A 122 11.40 -16.96 16.01
C CYS A 122 9.96 -16.84 16.53
N PHE A 123 9.14 -16.01 15.88
CA PHE A 123 7.73 -15.86 16.21
C PHE A 123 6.83 -16.70 15.29
N ASN A 124 5.59 -16.93 15.71
CA ASN A 124 4.57 -17.52 14.88
C ASN A 124 3.72 -16.42 14.21
N PHE A 125 3.89 -16.20 12.93
CA PHE A 125 3.05 -15.25 12.18
C PHE A 125 1.90 -16.02 11.56
N ILE A 126 0.66 -15.65 11.88
CA ILE A 126 -0.52 -16.29 11.29
C ILE A 126 -0.65 -15.89 9.82
N ARG A 127 -0.67 -16.88 8.92
CA ARG A 127 -0.72 -16.69 7.46
C ARG A 127 -1.93 -17.34 6.80
N VAL A 128 -2.52 -18.37 7.41
CA VAL A 128 -3.78 -18.95 6.93
C VAL A 128 -4.83 -18.79 8.01
N LEU A 129 -5.98 -18.23 7.65
CA LEU A 129 -7.12 -18.03 8.54
C LEU A 129 -8.39 -18.19 7.71
N VAL A 130 -9.03 -19.36 7.81
CA VAL A 130 -10.23 -19.69 7.03
C VAL A 130 -11.32 -20.29 7.93
N ALA A 131 -12.58 -20.03 7.60
CA ALA A 131 -13.72 -20.63 8.29
C ALA A 131 -14.05 -21.99 7.66
N LEU A 132 -13.96 -23.07 8.43
CA LEU A 132 -14.37 -24.41 7.99
C LEU A 132 -15.89 -24.58 8.05
N ASN A 133 -16.49 -23.95 9.06
CA ASN A 133 -17.92 -23.84 9.28
C ASN A 133 -18.17 -22.67 10.25
N GLN A 134 -19.42 -22.46 10.63
CA GLN A 134 -19.83 -21.39 11.56
C GLN A 134 -19.19 -21.46 12.96
N THR A 135 -18.59 -22.60 13.32
CA THR A 135 -18.06 -22.86 14.67
C THR A 135 -16.56 -23.17 14.74
N HIS A 136 -15.94 -23.43 13.58
CA HIS A 136 -14.57 -23.90 13.48
C HIS A 136 -13.77 -23.08 12.48
N LEU A 137 -12.59 -22.63 12.90
CA LEU A 137 -11.57 -22.04 12.05
C LEU A 137 -10.45 -23.05 11.80
N TYR A 138 -9.83 -22.94 10.64
CA TYR A 138 -8.54 -23.56 10.35
C TYR A 138 -7.48 -22.47 10.26
N VAL A 139 -6.41 -22.64 11.01
CA VAL A 139 -5.37 -21.62 11.15
C VAL A 139 -4.00 -22.24 10.95
N CYS A 140 -3.16 -21.58 10.15
CA CYS A 140 -1.75 -21.92 10.03
C CYS A 140 -0.88 -20.68 10.25
N GLY A 141 0.30 -20.90 10.82
CA GLY A 141 1.32 -19.87 10.94
C GLY A 141 2.73 -20.41 10.75
N THR A 142 3.67 -19.48 10.56
CA THR A 142 5.09 -19.78 10.26
C THR A 142 5.76 -20.60 11.36
N TYR A 143 5.27 -20.46 12.59
CA TYR A 143 5.72 -21.17 13.79
C TYR A 143 7.24 -21.30 13.87
N ALA A 144 7.92 -20.14 13.93
CA ALA A 144 9.38 -20.05 13.97
C ALA A 144 10.09 -20.82 12.84
N PHE A 145 9.64 -20.60 11.60
CA PHE A 145 10.13 -21.30 10.41
C PHE A 145 9.90 -22.81 10.42
N SER A 146 8.84 -23.27 11.09
CA SER A 146 8.38 -24.65 11.05
C SER A 146 6.85 -24.68 10.92
N PRO A 147 6.31 -24.36 9.73
CA PRO A 147 4.89 -24.09 9.53
C PRO A 147 3.98 -25.13 10.18
N ALA A 148 3.03 -24.66 10.97
CA ALA A 148 2.12 -25.52 11.72
C ALA A 148 0.69 -25.02 11.57
N CYS A 149 -0.25 -25.96 11.49
CA CYS A 149 -1.67 -25.68 11.40
C CYS A 149 -2.43 -26.28 12.59
N THR A 150 -3.60 -25.72 12.89
CA THR A 150 -4.49 -26.24 13.92
C THR A 150 -5.95 -25.90 13.62
N TYR A 151 -6.83 -26.66 14.23
CA TYR A 151 -8.26 -26.38 14.26
C TYR A 151 -8.58 -25.56 15.51
N ILE A 152 -9.54 -24.66 15.37
CA ILE A 152 -9.92 -23.71 16.40
C ILE A 152 -11.44 -23.79 16.52
N ASN A 153 -11.95 -24.38 17.61
CA ASN A 153 -13.39 -24.50 17.88
C ASN A 153 -13.84 -23.47 18.94
N PHE A 154 -14.80 -22.61 18.62
CA PHE A 154 -15.29 -21.56 19.53
C PHE A 154 -15.87 -22.07 20.85
N THR A 155 -16.40 -23.29 20.90
CA THR A 155 -17.13 -23.84 22.06
C THR A 155 -16.23 -24.57 23.08
N LEU A 156 -15.09 -25.10 22.66
CA LEU A 156 -14.23 -25.97 23.51
C LEU A 156 -13.03 -25.25 24.13
N MET A 157 -12.84 -23.96 23.84
CA MET A 157 -11.69 -23.15 24.29
C MET A 157 -11.64 -22.89 25.80
N SER A 158 -12.70 -23.23 26.55
CA SER A 158 -12.69 -23.20 28.01
C SER A 158 -12.03 -24.43 28.65
N SER A 159 -11.63 -25.45 27.88
CA SER A 159 -11.21 -26.76 28.43
C SER A 159 -9.70 -27.02 28.49
N GLY A 160 -8.83 -26.08 28.08
CA GLY A 160 -7.37 -26.18 28.26
C GLY A 160 -6.65 -27.36 27.55
N ARG A 161 -7.38 -28.20 26.80
CA ARG A 161 -6.80 -29.25 25.96
C ARG A 161 -6.60 -28.72 24.54
N GLY A 162 -5.37 -28.36 24.21
CA GLY A 162 -5.00 -27.98 22.84
C GLY A 162 -5.28 -29.11 21.86
N GLN A 163 -5.87 -28.79 20.71
CA GLN A 163 -5.92 -29.72 19.59
C GLN A 163 -4.50 -29.94 19.04
N PRO A 164 -4.17 -31.16 18.55
CA PRO A 164 -2.83 -31.44 18.05
C PRO A 164 -2.51 -30.53 16.85
N PHE A 165 -1.27 -30.03 16.81
CA PHE A 165 -0.77 -29.31 15.65
C PHE A 165 -0.58 -30.28 14.48
N LEU A 166 -0.96 -29.84 13.29
CA LEU A 166 -0.73 -30.51 12.03
C LEU A 166 0.46 -29.87 11.31
N ASP A 167 1.13 -30.65 10.47
CA ASP A 167 2.17 -30.13 9.57
C ASP A 167 1.56 -29.11 8.60
N GLY A 168 2.09 -27.88 8.62
CA GLY A 168 1.67 -26.77 7.77
C GLY A 168 2.49 -26.63 6.49
N LYS A 169 3.47 -27.52 6.25
CA LYS A 169 4.33 -27.48 5.06
C LYS A 169 3.50 -27.48 3.77
N GLY A 170 3.76 -26.48 2.92
CA GLY A 170 3.06 -26.30 1.64
C GLY A 170 1.66 -25.71 1.74
N GLN A 171 1.17 -25.43 2.95
CA GLN A 171 -0.05 -24.66 3.22
C GLN A 171 0.27 -23.25 3.76
N CYS A 172 1.39 -23.11 4.45
CA CYS A 172 1.85 -21.88 5.07
C CYS A 172 3.37 -21.71 4.85
N PRO A 173 3.87 -20.47 4.64
CA PRO A 173 5.30 -20.24 4.43
C PRO A 173 6.11 -20.44 5.71
N PHE A 174 7.38 -20.79 5.54
CA PHE A 174 8.39 -20.85 6.60
C PHE A 174 8.78 -19.44 7.08
N ASP A 175 9.14 -18.58 6.14
CA ASP A 175 9.55 -17.19 6.41
C ASP A 175 8.32 -16.26 6.39
N PRO A 176 8.13 -15.39 7.40
CA PRO A 176 7.08 -14.36 7.38
C PRO A 176 7.18 -13.35 6.24
N GLN A 177 8.33 -13.21 5.58
CA GLN A 177 8.54 -12.33 4.43
C GLN A 177 8.12 -12.96 3.11
N HIS A 178 8.02 -14.29 3.03
CA HIS A 178 7.53 -14.96 1.82
C HIS A 178 6.05 -14.66 1.60
N THR A 179 5.73 -14.30 0.36
CA THR A 179 4.35 -14.09 -0.05
C THR A 179 3.61 -15.42 -0.15
N TYR A 180 2.30 -15.36 0.02
CA TYR A 180 1.46 -16.54 0.11
C TYR A 180 0.03 -16.19 -0.27
N THR A 181 -0.73 -17.22 -0.65
CA THR A 181 -2.17 -17.15 -0.77
C THR A 181 -2.78 -18.46 -0.31
N ALA A 182 -3.95 -18.39 0.32
CA ALA A 182 -4.69 -19.55 0.75
C ALA A 182 -6.19 -19.29 0.61
N LEU A 183 -6.92 -20.27 0.11
CA LEU A 183 -8.34 -20.19 -0.16
C LEU A 183 -9.00 -21.51 0.20
N LEU A 184 -9.98 -21.46 1.10
CA LEU A 184 -10.88 -22.59 1.33
C LEU A 184 -12.05 -22.48 0.35
N VAL A 185 -12.26 -23.53 -0.46
CA VAL A 185 -13.43 -23.60 -1.35
C VAL A 185 -14.62 -24.22 -0.62
N ALA A 186 -15.84 -24.03 -1.15
CA ALA A 186 -17.08 -24.50 -0.53
C ALA A 186 -17.11 -26.01 -0.21
N ASP A 187 -16.35 -26.83 -0.94
CA ASP A 187 -16.24 -28.28 -0.71
C ASP A 187 -15.31 -28.64 0.48
N GLY A 188 -14.80 -27.66 1.22
CA GLY A 188 -13.93 -27.85 2.38
C GLY A 188 -12.46 -28.16 2.05
N GLU A 189 -12.06 -28.03 0.78
CA GLU A 189 -10.68 -28.23 0.34
C GLU A 189 -9.89 -26.91 0.41
N LEU A 190 -8.69 -26.95 0.99
CA LEU A 190 -7.81 -25.79 1.09
C LEU A 190 -6.83 -25.78 -0.06
N TYR A 191 -6.89 -24.73 -0.87
CA TYR A 191 -5.95 -24.43 -1.94
C TYR A 191 -4.93 -23.41 -1.44
N ALA A 192 -3.64 -23.69 -1.60
CA ALA A 192 -2.57 -22.81 -1.13
C ALA A 192 -1.48 -22.63 -2.18
N GLY A 193 -0.94 -21.41 -2.27
CA GLY A 193 0.25 -21.04 -3.04
C GLY A 193 1.28 -20.42 -2.10
N THR A 194 2.44 -21.06 -1.91
CA THR A 194 3.49 -20.59 -0.98
C THR A 194 4.85 -21.25 -1.26
N MET A 195 5.84 -21.05 -0.38
CA MET A 195 7.12 -21.75 -0.39
C MET A 195 7.07 -23.02 0.46
N ASN A 196 7.52 -24.13 -0.11
CA ASN A 196 7.47 -25.46 0.49
C ASN A 196 8.67 -25.80 1.38
N ASN A 197 9.74 -25.00 1.36
CA ASN A 197 10.95 -25.25 2.12
C ASN A 197 11.45 -24.01 2.85
N PHE A 198 12.39 -24.23 3.77
CA PHE A 198 12.99 -23.17 4.59
C PHE A 198 13.80 -22.18 3.74
N GLN A 199 14.47 -22.65 2.69
CA GLN A 199 15.34 -21.85 1.82
C GLN A 199 14.57 -20.86 0.93
N GLY A 200 13.26 -21.02 0.76
CA GLY A 200 12.45 -20.10 -0.04
C GLY A 200 12.65 -20.22 -1.55
N ASN A 201 13.00 -21.41 -2.04
CA ASN A 201 13.28 -21.65 -3.47
C ASN A 201 12.48 -22.83 -4.07
N GLU A 202 11.55 -23.41 -3.30
CA GLU A 202 10.61 -24.44 -3.77
C GLU A 202 9.16 -23.91 -3.70
N PRO A 203 8.69 -23.14 -4.68
CA PRO A 203 7.30 -22.69 -4.70
C PRO A 203 6.36 -23.86 -5.01
N ILE A 204 5.19 -23.82 -4.38
CA ILE A 204 4.19 -24.89 -4.45
C ILE A 204 2.79 -24.31 -4.58
N ILE A 205 2.00 -24.89 -5.49
CA ILE A 205 0.53 -24.79 -5.46
C ILE A 205 -0.02 -26.15 -5.04
N SER A 206 -0.79 -26.20 -3.96
CA SER A 206 -1.30 -27.44 -3.36
C SER A 206 -2.79 -27.39 -3.04
N ARG A 207 -3.41 -28.58 -2.90
CA ARG A 207 -4.76 -28.78 -2.36
C ARG A 207 -4.74 -29.80 -1.23
N SER A 208 -5.32 -29.44 -0.09
CA SER A 208 -5.34 -30.21 1.16
C SER A 208 -6.71 -30.14 1.86
N LEU A 209 -6.82 -30.69 3.08
CA LEU A 209 -8.02 -30.75 3.96
C LEU A 209 -9.27 -31.49 3.44
N GLY A 210 -9.33 -31.83 2.16
CA GLY A 210 -10.39 -32.65 1.58
C GLY A 210 -10.25 -34.15 1.85
N SER A 211 -11.30 -34.90 1.52
CA SER A 211 -11.28 -36.37 1.47
C SER A 211 -10.57 -36.92 0.23
N ARG A 212 -10.29 -36.06 -0.75
CA ARG A 212 -9.61 -36.42 -2.00
C ARG A 212 -8.09 -36.48 -1.83
N THR A 213 -7.43 -37.05 -2.82
CA THR A 213 -5.97 -37.06 -2.91
C THR A 213 -5.41 -35.64 -2.85
N LEU A 214 -4.44 -35.43 -1.97
CA LEU A 214 -3.63 -34.22 -1.93
C LEU A 214 -2.88 -34.08 -3.25
N LEU A 215 -3.08 -32.95 -3.92
CA LEU A 215 -2.40 -32.60 -5.16
C LEU A 215 -1.46 -31.44 -4.94
N LYS A 216 -0.33 -31.47 -5.64
CA LYS A 216 0.65 -30.39 -5.63
C LYS A 216 1.37 -30.26 -6.97
N THR A 217 1.94 -29.09 -7.22
CA THR A 217 2.88 -28.90 -8.32
C THR A 217 4.12 -29.77 -8.12
N ASP A 218 4.81 -30.05 -9.23
CA ASP A 218 6.06 -30.81 -9.21
C ASP A 218 7.27 -29.87 -9.21
N ALA A 219 8.17 -30.05 -8.24
CA ALA A 219 9.38 -29.23 -8.11
C ALA A 219 10.42 -29.53 -9.20
N PHE A 220 10.46 -30.76 -9.73
CA PHE A 220 11.43 -31.15 -10.76
C PHE A 220 10.99 -30.72 -12.16
N LEU A 221 9.68 -30.67 -12.42
CA LEU A 221 9.13 -30.23 -13.71
C LEU A 221 9.19 -28.71 -13.90
N ARG A 222 9.62 -27.94 -12.88
CA ARG A 222 9.78 -26.47 -12.93
C ARG A 222 8.56 -25.74 -13.50
N TRP A 223 7.37 -26.20 -13.13
CA TRP A 223 6.11 -25.54 -13.51
C TRP A 223 6.00 -24.12 -12.99
N LEU A 224 6.72 -23.83 -11.90
CA LEU A 224 6.88 -22.54 -11.27
C LEU A 224 8.38 -22.24 -11.23
N SER A 225 8.77 -21.00 -11.53
CA SER A 225 10.17 -20.60 -11.31
C SER A 225 10.47 -20.59 -9.81
N ALA A 226 11.73 -20.79 -9.43
CA ALA A 226 12.16 -20.96 -8.02
C ALA A 226 11.81 -19.74 -7.13
N ASP A 227 11.54 -18.60 -7.74
CA ASP A 227 11.28 -17.33 -7.10
C ASP A 227 9.82 -16.86 -7.21
N ALA A 228 8.90 -17.78 -7.55
CA ALA A 228 7.49 -17.45 -7.69
C ALA A 228 6.91 -16.87 -6.39
N ALA A 229 6.27 -15.70 -6.49
CA ALA A 229 5.71 -14.95 -5.37
C ALA A 229 4.19 -14.79 -5.54
N PHE A 230 3.43 -15.44 -4.65
CA PHE A 230 1.97 -15.53 -4.74
C PHE A 230 1.26 -14.33 -4.11
N VAL A 231 0.32 -13.74 -4.84
CA VAL A 231 -0.37 -12.52 -4.38
C VAL A 231 -1.86 -12.69 -4.13
N ALA A 232 -2.53 -13.66 -4.79
CA ALA A 232 -3.94 -13.96 -4.57
C ALA A 232 -4.36 -15.30 -5.17
N SER A 233 -5.49 -15.83 -4.69
CA SER A 233 -6.17 -16.99 -5.27
C SER A 233 -7.69 -16.84 -5.17
N PHE A 234 -8.41 -17.26 -6.20
CA PHE A 234 -9.87 -17.08 -6.28
C PHE A 234 -10.58 -18.34 -6.78
N SER A 235 -11.78 -18.56 -6.25
CA SER A 235 -12.76 -19.53 -6.74
C SER A 235 -14.05 -18.77 -7.03
N ILE A 236 -14.40 -18.65 -8.30
CA ILE A 236 -15.62 -17.95 -8.71
C ILE A 236 -16.84 -18.88 -8.55
N PRO A 237 -17.96 -18.41 -7.97
CA PRO A 237 -19.18 -19.21 -7.89
C PRO A 237 -19.65 -19.68 -9.28
N GLY A 238 -19.98 -20.97 -9.38
CA GLY A 238 -20.41 -21.59 -10.66
C GLY A 238 -19.27 -22.01 -11.59
N ASP A 239 -18.02 -21.60 -11.33
CA ASP A 239 -16.86 -22.06 -12.10
C ASP A 239 -16.21 -23.29 -11.44
N ASP A 240 -15.66 -24.19 -12.26
CA ASP A 240 -15.03 -25.44 -11.85
C ASP A 240 -13.51 -25.30 -11.63
N LYS A 241 -12.97 -24.08 -11.68
CA LYS A 241 -11.54 -23.80 -11.56
C LYS A 241 -11.21 -23.01 -10.29
N VAL A 242 -9.93 -23.08 -9.92
CA VAL A 242 -9.29 -22.17 -8.95
C VAL A 242 -8.17 -21.45 -9.68
N TYR A 243 -8.17 -20.13 -9.57
CA TYR A 243 -7.15 -19.26 -10.18
C TYR A 243 -6.13 -18.83 -9.15
N PHE A 244 -4.86 -18.76 -9.55
CA PHE A 244 -3.74 -18.28 -8.76
C PHE A 244 -3.03 -17.14 -9.49
N PHE A 245 -2.81 -16.04 -8.78
CA PHE A 245 -2.09 -14.87 -9.27
C PHE A 245 -0.76 -14.76 -8.54
N PHE A 246 0.32 -14.62 -9.30
CA PHE A 246 1.69 -14.57 -8.79
C PHE A 246 2.60 -13.88 -9.79
N GLU A 247 3.79 -13.49 -9.34
CA GLU A 247 4.91 -13.16 -10.24
C GLU A 247 5.97 -14.24 -10.18
N GLU A 248 6.76 -14.37 -11.24
CA GLU A 248 7.92 -15.26 -11.30
C GLU A 248 8.92 -14.74 -12.34
N THR A 249 10.13 -15.27 -12.35
CA THR A 249 11.05 -15.08 -13.47
C THR A 249 10.58 -15.80 -14.73
N ALA A 250 10.61 -15.07 -15.84
CA ALA A 250 10.18 -15.57 -17.13
C ALA A 250 11.34 -16.21 -17.91
N ASP A 251 11.42 -17.54 -17.86
CA ASP A 251 12.40 -18.31 -18.63
C ASP A 251 12.14 -18.26 -20.15
N GLU A 252 10.97 -17.78 -20.57
CA GLU A 252 10.63 -17.63 -22.00
C GLU A 252 11.17 -16.39 -22.68
N PHE A 253 11.84 -15.50 -21.94
CA PHE A 253 12.49 -14.32 -22.49
C PHE A 253 14.00 -14.40 -22.27
N ASP A 254 14.74 -14.24 -23.37
CA ASP A 254 16.19 -14.05 -23.32
C ASP A 254 16.47 -12.56 -23.08
N PHE A 255 16.55 -12.18 -21.80
CA PHE A 255 16.83 -10.82 -21.36
C PHE A 255 18.09 -10.80 -20.50
N PHE A 256 18.91 -9.75 -20.62
CA PHE A 256 20.19 -9.66 -19.92
C PHE A 256 20.05 -9.53 -18.39
N GLU A 257 18.87 -9.11 -17.93
CA GLU A 257 18.46 -9.08 -16.54
C GLU A 257 17.33 -10.08 -16.28
N ARG A 258 17.14 -10.44 -15.01
CA ARG A 258 15.99 -11.21 -14.58
C ARG A 258 14.70 -10.44 -14.89
N LEU A 259 13.89 -10.97 -15.80
CA LEU A 259 12.62 -10.38 -16.18
C LEU A 259 11.49 -11.01 -15.36
N LEU A 260 10.88 -10.22 -14.47
CA LEU A 260 9.68 -10.64 -13.75
C LEU A 260 8.47 -10.55 -14.69
N VAL A 261 7.57 -11.53 -14.60
CA VAL A 261 6.28 -11.49 -15.29
C VAL A 261 5.16 -11.85 -14.33
N PRO A 262 4.02 -11.13 -14.40
CA PRO A 262 2.85 -11.51 -13.66
C PRO A 262 2.13 -12.65 -14.39
N ARG A 263 1.71 -13.64 -13.63
CA ARG A 263 1.04 -14.86 -14.10
C ARG A 263 -0.33 -14.97 -13.50
N VAL A 264 -1.22 -15.55 -14.31
CA VAL A 264 -2.40 -16.23 -13.81
C VAL A 264 -2.25 -17.72 -14.14
N ALA A 265 -2.40 -18.58 -13.15
CA ALA A 265 -2.54 -20.00 -13.33
C ALA A 265 -3.93 -20.48 -12.95
N ARG A 266 -4.33 -21.64 -13.46
CA ARG A 266 -5.56 -22.31 -13.07
C ARG A 266 -5.35 -23.80 -12.85
N VAL A 267 -6.19 -24.36 -11.99
CA VAL A 267 -6.38 -25.81 -11.80
C VAL A 267 -7.88 -26.10 -11.70
N CYS A 268 -8.30 -27.31 -12.04
CA CYS A 268 -9.69 -27.73 -11.90
C CYS A 268 -9.97 -28.29 -10.50
N LYS A 269 -11.13 -27.96 -9.94
CA LYS A 269 -11.60 -28.47 -8.65
C LYS A 269 -11.78 -29.98 -8.67
N SER A 270 -12.20 -30.53 -9.81
CA SER A 270 -12.41 -31.96 -10.05
C SER A 270 -11.12 -32.78 -10.26
N ASP A 271 -9.94 -32.15 -10.31
CA ASP A 271 -8.68 -32.86 -10.57
C ASP A 271 -8.38 -33.87 -9.45
N VAL A 272 -7.97 -35.07 -9.83
CA VAL A 272 -7.65 -36.18 -8.91
C VAL A 272 -6.19 -36.65 -9.03
N GLY A 273 -5.41 -36.01 -9.91
CA GLY A 273 -4.08 -36.46 -10.30
C GLY A 273 -4.14 -37.56 -11.36
N GLY A 274 -2.98 -37.98 -11.87
CA GLY A 274 -2.90 -39.05 -12.84
C GLY A 274 -2.64 -40.42 -12.22
N ASP A 275 -3.02 -41.48 -12.94
CA ASP A 275 -2.94 -42.86 -12.46
C ASP A 275 -1.50 -43.41 -12.46
N LYS A 276 -0.73 -43.14 -13.52
CA LYS A 276 0.68 -43.57 -13.69
C LYS A 276 1.62 -42.39 -13.85
N VAL A 277 1.22 -41.44 -14.68
CA VAL A 277 1.94 -40.20 -14.94
C VAL A 277 1.33 -39.11 -14.07
N LEU A 278 2.14 -38.23 -13.45
CA LEU A 278 1.65 -37.15 -12.59
C LEU A 278 0.84 -37.65 -11.37
N GLN A 279 1.26 -38.76 -10.77
CA GLN A 279 0.66 -39.28 -9.54
C GLN A 279 0.74 -38.26 -8.40
N LYS A 280 -0.40 -37.95 -7.77
CA LYS A 280 -0.53 -36.92 -6.73
C LYS A 280 -0.06 -35.53 -7.18
N LYS A 281 -0.02 -35.27 -8.49
CA LYS A 281 0.30 -33.98 -9.10
C LYS A 281 -0.88 -33.48 -9.92
N TRP A 282 -0.96 -32.17 -10.13
CA TRP A 282 -2.01 -31.59 -10.96
C TRP A 282 -1.95 -32.12 -12.39
N THR A 283 -3.09 -32.51 -12.93
CA THR A 283 -3.22 -32.85 -14.37
C THR A 283 -3.81 -31.69 -15.17
N THR A 284 -4.32 -30.68 -14.46
CA THR A 284 -5.04 -29.54 -15.01
C THR A 284 -4.34 -28.19 -14.85
N PHE A 285 -3.09 -28.19 -14.36
CA PHE A 285 -2.31 -26.97 -14.14
C PHE A 285 -1.89 -26.32 -15.46
N LEU A 286 -2.33 -25.09 -15.69
CA LEU A 286 -1.88 -24.23 -16.79
C LEU A 286 -1.62 -22.82 -16.27
N LYS A 287 -0.64 -22.11 -16.85
CA LYS A 287 -0.35 -20.71 -16.56
C LYS A 287 -0.21 -19.86 -17.81
N ALA A 288 -0.56 -18.57 -17.70
CA ALA A 288 -0.46 -17.59 -18.76
C ALA A 288 0.08 -16.26 -18.23
N GLN A 289 0.69 -15.46 -19.12
CA GLN A 289 1.16 -14.11 -18.78
C GLN A 289 -0.02 -13.13 -18.71
N LEU A 290 -0.07 -12.31 -17.64
CA LEU A 290 -0.89 -11.10 -17.57
C LEU A 290 -0.11 -9.92 -18.17
N VAL A 291 -0.78 -9.09 -18.95
CA VAL A 291 -0.17 -7.88 -19.54
C VAL A 291 -0.80 -6.65 -18.89
N CYS A 292 0.02 -5.76 -18.35
CA CYS A 292 -0.38 -4.42 -17.93
C CYS A 292 0.66 -3.43 -18.46
N SER A 293 0.31 -2.72 -19.54
CA SER A 293 1.24 -1.83 -20.24
C SER A 293 0.50 -0.74 -21.00
N GLN A 294 1.11 0.43 -21.11
CA GLN A 294 0.60 1.55 -21.90
C GLN A 294 1.69 2.10 -22.82
N PRO A 295 1.36 2.55 -24.05
CA PRO A 295 2.33 3.21 -24.92
C PRO A 295 3.02 4.39 -24.22
N GLY A 296 4.34 4.52 -24.39
CA GLY A 296 5.14 5.60 -23.78
C GLY A 296 5.58 5.35 -22.33
N HIS A 297 5.17 4.25 -21.71
CA HIS A 297 5.60 3.84 -20.37
C HIS A 297 6.35 2.50 -20.41
N PHE A 298 7.22 2.27 -19.42
CA PHE A 298 7.74 0.93 -19.17
C PHE A 298 6.58 -0.02 -18.78
N PRO A 299 6.65 -1.31 -19.11
CA PRO A 299 5.61 -2.25 -18.74
C PRO A 299 5.54 -2.40 -17.22
N PHE A 300 4.32 -2.60 -16.71
CA PHE A 300 4.04 -2.84 -15.29
C PHE A 300 3.99 -4.36 -15.08
N ASN A 301 5.14 -4.93 -14.74
CA ASN A 301 5.41 -6.36 -14.81
C ASN A 301 5.64 -7.03 -13.44
N VAL A 302 5.50 -6.28 -12.36
CA VAL A 302 5.53 -6.76 -10.97
C VAL A 302 4.12 -6.63 -10.42
N ILE A 303 3.52 -7.71 -9.95
CA ILE A 303 2.14 -7.70 -9.41
C ILE A 303 2.20 -7.73 -7.88
N HIS A 304 1.45 -6.85 -7.21
CA HIS A 304 1.46 -6.77 -5.74
C HIS A 304 0.23 -7.40 -5.09
N HIS A 305 -0.92 -7.30 -5.74
CA HIS A 305 -2.20 -7.82 -5.25
C HIS A 305 -3.21 -7.91 -6.38
N ALA A 306 -4.16 -8.83 -6.24
CA ALA A 306 -5.32 -8.92 -7.11
C ALA A 306 -6.61 -9.01 -6.27
N PHE A 307 -7.74 -8.68 -6.87
CA PHE A 307 -9.07 -8.73 -6.28
C PHE A 307 -10.06 -9.23 -7.35
N ALA A 308 -10.91 -10.19 -6.99
CA ALA A 308 -11.98 -10.66 -7.87
C ALA A 308 -13.30 -9.99 -7.49
N LEU A 309 -13.90 -9.26 -8.42
CA LEU A 309 -15.23 -8.67 -8.29
C LEU A 309 -16.25 -9.59 -9.00
N PRO A 310 -17.09 -10.35 -8.26
CA PRO A 310 -18.13 -11.15 -8.88
C PRO A 310 -19.14 -10.27 -9.62
N ARG A 311 -19.55 -10.67 -10.82
CA ARG A 311 -20.57 -9.94 -11.58
C ARG A 311 -21.97 -10.51 -11.32
N ARG A 312 -22.98 -9.68 -11.50
CA ARG A 312 -24.40 -10.05 -11.29
C ARG A 312 -24.92 -11.06 -12.32
N ASP A 313 -24.38 -11.03 -13.53
CA ASP A 313 -24.71 -11.92 -14.64
C ASP A 313 -23.94 -13.25 -14.61
N GLY A 314 -23.10 -13.46 -13.59
CA GLY A 314 -22.20 -14.60 -13.48
C GLY A 314 -20.79 -14.28 -13.96
N GLY A 315 -19.82 -15.03 -13.43
CA GLY A 315 -18.39 -14.78 -13.64
C GLY A 315 -17.84 -13.65 -12.77
N ALA A 316 -16.62 -13.22 -13.06
CA ALA A 316 -15.93 -12.17 -12.31
C ALA A 316 -15.00 -11.32 -13.17
N ASP A 317 -14.76 -10.09 -12.71
CA ASP A 317 -13.68 -9.23 -13.20
C ASP A 317 -12.54 -9.21 -12.17
N PHE A 318 -11.31 -9.41 -12.64
CA PHE A 318 -10.10 -9.45 -11.82
C PHE A 318 -9.36 -8.12 -11.93
N TYR A 319 -9.29 -7.38 -10.82
CA TYR A 319 -8.54 -6.14 -10.71
C TYR A 319 -7.18 -6.43 -10.05
N ALA A 320 -6.10 -5.89 -10.60
CA ALA A 320 -4.77 -6.08 -10.04
C ALA A 320 -3.93 -4.80 -10.07
N VAL A 321 -3.09 -4.65 -9.06
CA VAL A 321 -2.12 -3.54 -8.92
C VAL A 321 -0.73 -4.01 -9.30
N PHE A 322 -0.06 -3.20 -10.13
CA PHE A 322 1.24 -3.52 -10.69
C PHE A 322 2.22 -2.36 -10.49
N THR A 323 3.51 -2.66 -10.46
CA THR A 323 4.59 -1.69 -10.62
C THR A 323 5.49 -2.06 -11.79
N SER A 324 6.20 -1.07 -12.33
CA SER A 324 7.27 -1.35 -13.29
C SER A 324 8.56 -1.69 -12.56
N GLN A 325 9.27 -2.74 -12.99
CA GLN A 325 10.58 -3.05 -12.39
C GLN A 325 11.66 -2.00 -12.72
N TRP A 326 11.44 -1.18 -13.75
CA TRP A 326 12.42 -0.18 -14.24
C TRP A 326 12.02 1.26 -13.92
N ALA A 327 10.81 1.50 -13.43
CA ALA A 327 10.32 2.83 -13.13
C ALA A 327 9.51 2.83 -11.84
N GLY A 328 9.60 3.92 -11.06
CA GLY A 328 8.82 4.12 -9.84
C GLY A 328 7.33 4.43 -10.10
N SER A 329 6.71 3.74 -11.06
CA SER A 329 5.32 3.97 -11.46
C SER A 329 4.47 2.72 -11.23
N ALA A 330 3.24 2.94 -10.78
CA ALA A 330 2.23 1.91 -10.57
C ALA A 330 1.07 2.03 -11.56
N ALA A 331 0.40 0.90 -11.78
CA ALA A 331 -0.79 0.82 -12.61
C ALA A 331 -1.85 -0.11 -12.02
N VAL A 332 -3.11 0.13 -12.36
CA VAL A 332 -4.22 -0.78 -12.09
C VAL A 332 -4.75 -1.30 -13.42
N CYS A 333 -4.82 -2.62 -13.59
CA CYS A 333 -5.42 -3.27 -14.74
C CYS A 333 -6.61 -4.15 -14.30
N ALA A 334 -7.63 -4.24 -15.14
CA ALA A 334 -8.77 -5.13 -14.97
C ALA A 334 -8.85 -6.14 -16.11
N TYR A 335 -9.18 -7.38 -15.79
CA TYR A 335 -9.25 -8.51 -16.72
C TYR A 335 -10.58 -9.24 -16.53
N SER A 336 -11.25 -9.61 -17.61
CA SER A 336 -12.48 -10.41 -17.52
C SER A 336 -12.16 -11.90 -17.45
N GLN A 337 -13.01 -12.68 -16.78
CA GLN A 337 -12.87 -14.13 -16.73
C GLN A 337 -12.83 -14.77 -18.13
N GLU A 338 -13.61 -14.25 -19.08
CA GLU A 338 -13.65 -14.75 -20.45
C GLU A 338 -12.31 -14.56 -21.17
N ALA A 339 -11.60 -13.46 -20.89
CA ALA A 339 -10.27 -13.23 -21.45
C ALA A 339 -9.24 -14.23 -20.92
N LEU A 340 -9.32 -14.60 -19.63
CA LEU A 340 -8.50 -15.66 -19.05
C LEU A 340 -8.79 -17.01 -19.72
N GLU A 341 -10.06 -17.39 -19.78
CA GLU A 341 -10.51 -18.66 -20.36
C GLU A 341 -10.09 -18.81 -21.81
N LYS A 342 -10.32 -17.76 -22.62
CA LYS A 342 -9.90 -17.73 -24.03
C LYS A 342 -8.41 -17.99 -24.21
N VAL A 343 -7.56 -17.48 -23.32
CA VAL A 343 -6.10 -17.73 -23.37
C VAL A 343 -5.77 -19.16 -22.98
N PHE A 344 -6.42 -19.71 -21.96
CA PHE A 344 -6.25 -21.11 -21.56
C PHE A 344 -6.81 -22.11 -22.59
N GLU A 345 -7.69 -21.66 -23.47
CA GLU A 345 -8.16 -22.36 -24.67
C GLU A 345 -7.27 -22.11 -25.91
N GLY A 346 -6.21 -21.31 -25.79
CA GLY A 346 -5.27 -21.00 -26.86
C GLY A 346 -4.19 -22.07 -27.12
N LYS A 347 -3.13 -21.70 -27.85
CA LYS A 347 -1.98 -22.59 -28.09
C LYS A 347 -1.01 -22.59 -26.90
N TYR A 348 -0.30 -23.70 -26.73
CA TYR A 348 0.75 -23.84 -25.72
C TYR A 348 2.07 -23.26 -26.21
N LYS A 349 2.93 -22.88 -25.28
CA LYS A 349 4.36 -22.72 -25.52
C LYS A 349 5.09 -24.04 -25.29
N GLU A 350 6.15 -24.24 -26.05
CA GLU A 350 7.04 -25.40 -25.97
C GLU A 350 8.48 -24.92 -25.96
N LEU A 351 9.31 -25.50 -25.09
CA LEU A 351 10.75 -25.27 -25.09
C LEU A 351 11.40 -26.20 -26.13
N ASN A 352 11.92 -25.62 -27.20
CA ASN A 352 12.71 -26.35 -28.17
C ASN A 352 14.07 -26.71 -27.55
N LYS A 353 14.29 -28.01 -27.29
CA LYS A 353 15.47 -28.52 -26.58
C LYS A 353 16.79 -28.32 -27.33
N GLU A 354 16.76 -28.21 -28.66
CA GLU A 354 17.96 -28.03 -29.48
C GLU A 354 18.43 -26.57 -29.47
N SER A 355 17.49 -25.64 -29.63
CA SER A 355 17.78 -24.20 -29.65
C SER A 355 17.74 -23.54 -28.27
N SER A 356 17.23 -24.24 -27.26
CA SER A 356 16.93 -23.70 -25.93
C SER A 356 16.04 -22.44 -25.98
N ARG A 357 15.12 -22.40 -26.94
CA ARG A 357 14.19 -21.28 -27.14
C ARG A 357 12.75 -21.73 -27.02
N TRP A 358 11.94 -20.87 -26.42
CA TRP A 358 10.51 -21.08 -26.33
C TRP A 358 9.81 -20.68 -27.63
N THR A 359 8.98 -21.57 -28.16
CA THR A 359 8.22 -21.39 -29.40
C THR A 359 6.76 -21.78 -29.21
N VAL A 360 5.90 -21.35 -30.14
CA VAL A 360 4.49 -21.79 -30.15
C VAL A 360 4.44 -23.27 -30.54
N TYR A 361 3.70 -24.07 -29.78
CA TYR A 361 3.46 -25.47 -30.12
C TYR A 361 2.67 -25.55 -31.44
N GLY A 362 3.33 -26.09 -32.48
CA GLY A 362 2.78 -26.24 -33.83
C GLY A 362 2.24 -27.64 -34.14
N GLY A 363 2.25 -28.55 -33.17
CA GLY A 363 1.77 -29.92 -33.36
C GLY A 363 0.23 -30.04 -33.39
N PRO A 364 -0.29 -31.26 -33.61
CA PRO A 364 -1.72 -31.50 -33.70
C PRO A 364 -2.42 -31.29 -32.36
N ASP A 365 -3.66 -30.81 -32.39
CA ASP A 365 -4.47 -30.65 -31.18
C ASP A 365 -4.77 -32.04 -30.57
N MET A 366 -4.66 -32.14 -29.25
CA MET A 366 -4.89 -33.37 -28.49
C MET A 366 -6.32 -33.43 -27.93
N ASN A 367 -6.95 -34.61 -27.98
CA ASN A 367 -8.27 -34.88 -27.41
C ASN A 367 -8.22 -36.08 -26.43
N PRO A 368 -8.68 -35.97 -25.17
CA PRO A 368 -9.13 -34.74 -24.51
C PRO A 368 -8.01 -33.71 -24.42
N ARG A 369 -8.40 -32.43 -24.41
CA ARG A 369 -7.44 -31.32 -24.34
C ARG A 369 -6.65 -31.39 -23.03
N PRO A 370 -5.31 -31.42 -23.08
CA PRO A 370 -4.46 -31.29 -21.89
C PRO A 370 -4.85 -30.07 -21.05
N GLY A 371 -4.96 -30.19 -19.73
CA GLY A 371 -5.32 -29.05 -18.87
C GLY A 371 -6.83 -28.73 -18.77
N SER A 372 -7.71 -29.53 -19.39
CA SER A 372 -9.17 -29.35 -19.30
C SER A 372 -9.78 -30.08 -18.10
N CYS A 373 -10.87 -29.55 -17.54
CA CYS A 373 -11.52 -30.13 -16.34
C CYS A 373 -12.30 -31.43 -16.61
N TYR A 374 -12.52 -31.73 -17.90
CA TYR A 374 -13.17 -32.95 -18.38
C TYR A 374 -12.16 -34.03 -18.79
N MET A 375 -10.86 -33.76 -18.58
CA MET A 375 -9.80 -34.73 -18.79
C MET A 375 -9.85 -35.78 -17.67
N GLY A 376 -10.23 -37.01 -18.02
CA GLY A 376 -10.10 -38.13 -17.10
C GLY A 376 -8.63 -38.47 -16.78
N PRO A 377 -8.34 -39.12 -15.64
CA PRO A 377 -6.98 -39.43 -15.18
C PRO A 377 -6.21 -40.42 -16.08
N SER A 378 -6.85 -40.96 -17.11
CA SER A 378 -6.39 -42.16 -17.83
C SER A 378 -5.67 -41.91 -19.16
N SER A 379 -5.51 -40.66 -19.62
CA SER A 379 -4.81 -40.38 -20.89
C SER A 379 -3.30 -40.17 -20.67
N ASP A 380 -2.54 -41.26 -20.53
CA ASP A 380 -1.08 -41.23 -20.31
C ASP A 380 -0.34 -40.34 -21.34
N LYS A 381 -0.79 -40.33 -22.61
CA LYS A 381 -0.23 -39.49 -23.68
C LYS A 381 -0.40 -38.00 -23.40
N ALA A 382 -1.59 -37.60 -23.00
CA ALA A 382 -1.90 -36.19 -22.77
C ALA A 382 -1.33 -35.69 -21.42
N LEU A 383 -1.23 -36.56 -20.42
CA LEU A 383 -0.51 -36.26 -19.17
C LEU A 383 1.01 -36.14 -19.39
N THR A 384 1.57 -36.94 -20.29
CA THR A 384 2.99 -36.81 -20.67
C THR A 384 3.24 -35.49 -21.39
N PHE A 385 2.31 -35.06 -22.25
CA PHE A 385 2.37 -33.74 -22.90
C PHE A 385 2.36 -32.60 -21.87
N MET A 386 1.47 -32.66 -20.86
CA MET A 386 1.34 -31.63 -19.82
C MET A 386 2.63 -31.36 -19.03
N LYS A 387 3.52 -32.35 -18.89
CA LYS A 387 4.78 -32.18 -18.15
C LYS A 387 5.58 -30.99 -18.67
N ASP A 388 5.63 -30.86 -19.99
CA ASP A 388 6.46 -29.88 -20.70
C ASP A 388 5.63 -28.73 -21.32
N HIS A 389 4.29 -28.78 -21.25
CA HIS A 389 3.36 -27.84 -21.89
C HIS A 389 2.36 -27.23 -20.92
N PHE A 390 2.86 -26.59 -19.86
CA PHE A 390 2.05 -25.91 -18.84
C PHE A 390 1.88 -24.40 -19.09
N LEU A 391 2.67 -23.81 -19.99
CA LEU A 391 2.66 -22.38 -20.30
C LEU A 391 1.86 -22.10 -21.58
N MET A 392 0.93 -21.14 -21.52
CA MET A 392 0.18 -20.69 -22.69
C MET A 392 1.00 -19.69 -23.53
N ASP A 393 0.81 -19.70 -24.84
CA ASP A 393 1.40 -18.70 -25.75
C ASP A 393 0.64 -17.37 -25.73
N GLY A 394 -0.70 -17.47 -25.64
CA GLY A 394 -1.56 -16.31 -25.50
C GLY A 394 -1.26 -15.53 -24.22
N LYS A 395 -1.48 -14.22 -24.28
CA LYS A 395 -1.34 -13.30 -23.15
C LYS A 395 -2.70 -12.74 -22.79
N VAL A 396 -2.96 -12.62 -21.49
CA VAL A 396 -4.19 -12.03 -20.98
C VAL A 396 -4.04 -10.52 -20.97
N THR A 397 -4.78 -9.84 -21.85
CA THR A 397 -4.78 -8.37 -21.97
C THR A 397 -5.89 -7.75 -21.13
N PRO A 398 -5.72 -6.51 -20.63
CA PRO A 398 -6.77 -5.82 -19.88
C PRO A 398 -8.03 -5.62 -20.72
N THR A 399 -9.20 -5.51 -20.08
CA THR A 399 -10.50 -5.38 -20.74
C THR A 399 -10.57 -4.18 -21.70
N GLN A 400 -9.90 -3.07 -21.36
CA GLN A 400 -9.83 -1.87 -22.20
C GLN A 400 -8.54 -1.80 -23.07
N GLY A 401 -7.75 -2.88 -23.11
CA GLY A 401 -6.47 -2.95 -23.81
C GLY A 401 -5.34 -2.12 -23.19
N GLN A 402 -5.62 -1.35 -22.15
CA GLN A 402 -4.68 -0.49 -21.43
C GLN A 402 -5.01 -0.47 -19.92
N PRO A 403 -4.12 0.02 -19.05
CA PRO A 403 -4.40 0.17 -17.63
C PRO A 403 -5.57 1.13 -17.38
N LEU A 404 -6.35 0.84 -16.34
CA LEU A 404 -7.40 1.73 -15.86
C LEU A 404 -6.79 3.01 -15.29
N LEU A 405 -5.83 2.87 -14.37
CA LEU A 405 -5.15 3.97 -13.70
C LEU A 405 -3.64 3.80 -13.81
N VAL A 406 -2.90 4.88 -14.07
CA VAL A 406 -1.44 4.94 -14.01
C VAL A 406 -1.03 6.11 -13.12
N LYS A 407 -0.07 5.86 -12.23
CA LYS A 407 0.51 6.88 -11.34
C LYS A 407 2.02 6.74 -11.23
N THR A 408 2.72 7.87 -11.29
CA THR A 408 4.16 7.97 -11.06
C THR A 408 4.46 8.17 -9.58
N ASP A 409 5.67 7.82 -9.19
CA ASP A 409 6.24 7.98 -7.86
C ASP A 409 5.36 7.40 -6.74
N ILE A 410 4.71 6.27 -7.03
CA ILE A 410 3.86 5.57 -6.08
C ILE A 410 3.96 4.05 -6.26
N THR A 411 3.81 3.33 -5.16
CA THR A 411 3.68 1.87 -5.13
C THR A 411 2.39 1.50 -4.42
N TYR A 412 1.45 0.90 -5.15
CA TYR A 412 0.24 0.32 -4.56
C TYR A 412 0.51 -1.10 -4.08
N THR A 413 0.14 -1.42 -2.84
CA THR A 413 0.42 -2.71 -2.19
C THR A 413 -0.81 -3.61 -2.11
N ARG A 414 -2.01 -3.02 -2.06
CA ARG A 414 -3.30 -3.73 -1.94
C ARG A 414 -4.39 -3.00 -2.72
N ILE A 415 -5.37 -3.77 -3.16
CA ILE A 415 -6.58 -3.28 -3.83
C ILE A 415 -7.79 -4.03 -3.30
N ALA A 416 -8.87 -3.28 -3.06
CA ALA A 416 -10.23 -3.81 -2.91
C ALA A 416 -11.16 -3.02 -3.84
N VAL A 417 -12.20 -3.67 -4.39
CA VAL A 417 -13.13 -3.01 -5.31
C VAL A 417 -14.56 -3.26 -4.85
N ASP A 418 -15.33 -2.18 -4.75
CA ASP A 418 -16.76 -2.22 -4.45
C ASP A 418 -17.60 -1.91 -5.69
N GLU A 419 -18.77 -2.55 -5.80
CA GLU A 419 -19.80 -2.22 -6.77
C GLU A 419 -20.99 -1.57 -6.06
N THR A 420 -21.16 -0.26 -6.24
CA THR A 420 -22.20 0.53 -5.57
C THR A 420 -23.11 1.24 -6.57
N ARG A 421 -24.31 1.62 -6.12
CA ARG A 421 -25.26 2.42 -6.92
C ARG A 421 -25.23 3.86 -6.47
N GLY A 422 -25.00 4.77 -7.42
CA GLY A 422 -25.13 6.21 -7.19
C GLY A 422 -26.59 6.63 -7.05
N ILE A 423 -26.81 7.92 -6.75
CA ILE A 423 -28.15 8.49 -6.57
C ILE A 423 -29.06 8.38 -7.81
N SER A 424 -28.48 8.33 -9.00
CA SER A 424 -29.19 8.14 -10.28
C SER A 424 -29.59 6.69 -10.56
N GLY A 425 -29.22 5.75 -9.68
CA GLY A 425 -29.37 4.31 -9.89
C GLY A 425 -28.28 3.68 -10.78
N ALA A 426 -27.38 4.48 -11.36
CA ALA A 426 -26.24 3.98 -12.12
C ALA A 426 -25.26 3.23 -11.20
N THR A 427 -24.72 2.12 -11.70
CA THR A 427 -23.71 1.32 -11.00
C THR A 427 -22.32 1.90 -11.23
N TYR A 428 -21.55 2.04 -10.17
CA TYR A 428 -20.17 2.50 -10.17
C TYR A 428 -19.26 1.46 -9.51
N ARG A 429 -18.05 1.34 -10.03
CA ARG A 429 -16.98 0.53 -9.44
C ARG A 429 -15.99 1.45 -8.74
N VAL A 430 -15.80 1.23 -7.44
CA VAL A 430 -14.92 2.05 -6.60
C VAL A 430 -13.74 1.22 -6.13
N MET A 431 -12.54 1.64 -6.49
CA MET A 431 -11.27 1.03 -6.12
C MET A 431 -10.71 1.71 -4.86
N PHE A 432 -10.35 0.91 -3.87
CA PHE A 432 -9.61 1.30 -2.68
C PHE A 432 -8.18 0.79 -2.83
N LEU A 433 -7.23 1.71 -3.01
CA LEU A 433 -5.84 1.41 -3.34
C LEU A 433 -4.94 1.84 -2.17
N ALA A 434 -4.34 0.87 -1.48
CA ALA A 434 -3.38 1.20 -0.43
C ALA A 434 -1.97 1.34 -0.99
N THR A 435 -1.19 2.25 -0.41
CA THR A 435 0.20 2.54 -0.83
C THR A 435 1.22 1.99 0.16
N ALA A 436 2.45 1.82 -0.31
CA ALA A 436 3.59 1.42 0.52
C ALA A 436 3.96 2.46 1.60
N GLU A 437 3.53 3.71 1.43
CA GLU A 437 3.78 4.82 2.35
C GLU A 437 2.65 5.06 3.36
N GLY A 438 1.60 4.22 3.33
CA GLY A 438 0.50 4.34 4.30
C GLY A 438 -0.59 5.33 3.88
N PHE A 439 -0.81 5.50 2.58
CA PHE A 439 -1.97 6.22 2.04
C PHE A 439 -3.02 5.25 1.53
N LEU A 440 -4.28 5.67 1.57
CA LEU A 440 -5.39 5.01 0.91
C LEU A 440 -5.97 5.97 -0.14
N HIS A 441 -5.92 5.57 -1.41
CA HIS A 441 -6.58 6.27 -2.50
C HIS A 441 -7.94 5.63 -2.77
N LYS A 442 -8.98 6.44 -2.83
CA LYS A 442 -10.30 6.04 -3.31
C LYS A 442 -10.46 6.55 -4.74
N ALA A 443 -10.70 5.65 -5.68
CA ALA A 443 -10.86 5.99 -7.08
C ALA A 443 -12.13 5.37 -7.66
N VAL A 444 -12.89 6.12 -8.46
CA VAL A 444 -14.08 5.63 -9.15
C VAL A 444 -13.80 5.44 -10.63
N GLU A 445 -14.25 4.33 -11.21
CA GLU A 445 -14.22 4.09 -12.65
C GLU A 445 -15.32 4.92 -13.33
N LEU A 446 -14.95 5.85 -14.20
CA LEU A 446 -15.88 6.67 -14.99
C LEU A 446 -15.61 6.46 -16.49
N PRO A 447 -16.60 6.74 -17.37
CA PRO A 447 -16.41 6.64 -18.82
C PRO A 447 -15.28 7.51 -19.38
N GLU A 448 -14.99 8.64 -18.73
CA GLU A 448 -13.93 9.58 -19.11
C GLU A 448 -12.52 9.12 -18.66
N GLY A 449 -12.44 8.04 -17.88
CA GLY A 449 -11.25 7.57 -17.19
C GLY A 449 -11.45 7.54 -15.67
N PRO A 450 -10.54 6.88 -14.90
CA PRO A 450 -10.68 6.82 -13.46
C PRO A 450 -10.52 8.20 -12.81
N HIS A 451 -11.25 8.43 -11.73
CA HIS A 451 -11.16 9.64 -10.94
C HIS A 451 -10.77 9.31 -9.50
N ILE A 452 -9.66 9.86 -9.00
CA ILE A 452 -9.25 9.69 -7.60
C ILE A 452 -10.04 10.68 -6.75
N VAL A 453 -11.11 10.17 -6.12
CA VAL A 453 -12.03 10.91 -5.25
C VAL A 453 -11.28 11.53 -4.07
N GLU A 454 -10.43 10.75 -3.39
CA GLU A 454 -9.68 11.23 -2.23
C GLU A 454 -8.42 10.40 -1.96
N SER A 455 -7.47 11.04 -1.26
CA SER A 455 -6.28 10.42 -0.66
C SER A 455 -6.28 10.63 0.84
N ILE A 456 -6.13 9.53 1.58
CA ILE A 456 -6.23 9.50 3.05
C ILE A 456 -4.91 9.02 3.60
N GLN A 457 -4.26 9.83 4.43
CA GLN A 457 -3.09 9.38 5.18
C GLN A 457 -3.52 8.50 6.35
N LEU A 458 -3.24 7.20 6.26
CA LEU A 458 -3.66 6.21 7.26
C LEU A 458 -2.79 6.22 8.51
N PHE A 459 -1.51 6.59 8.39
CA PHE A 459 -0.52 6.52 9.49
C PHE A 459 0.31 7.81 9.61
N GLU A 460 0.68 8.20 10.83
CA GLU A 460 1.64 9.32 11.05
C GLU A 460 3.02 8.98 10.54
N ARG A 461 3.48 7.76 10.86
CA ARG A 461 4.75 7.23 10.39
C ARG A 461 4.47 6.41 9.14
N PRO A 462 5.11 6.72 7.99
CA PRO A 462 4.92 5.95 6.78
C PRO A 462 5.22 4.47 7.02
N GLU A 463 4.23 3.63 6.74
CA GLU A 463 4.37 2.18 6.77
C GLU A 463 3.38 1.54 5.78
N PRO A 464 3.73 0.37 5.20
CA PRO A 464 2.89 -0.26 4.20
C PRO A 464 1.67 -0.93 4.84
N VAL A 465 0.51 -0.75 4.19
CA VAL A 465 -0.70 -1.52 4.49
C VAL A 465 -0.46 -2.99 4.16
N LYS A 466 -0.76 -3.87 5.12
CA LYS A 466 -0.57 -5.33 5.02
C LYS A 466 -1.82 -6.05 4.53
N ASN A 467 -3.01 -5.57 4.92
CA ASN A 467 -4.28 -6.16 4.53
C ASN A 467 -5.35 -5.09 4.26
N LEU A 468 -6.22 -5.35 3.29
CA LEU A 468 -7.45 -4.60 3.03
C LEU A 468 -8.61 -5.58 2.94
N LEU A 469 -9.64 -5.38 3.76
CA LEU A 469 -10.86 -6.18 3.73
C LEU A 469 -12.07 -5.25 3.67
N LEU A 470 -12.86 -5.39 2.62
CA LEU A 470 -14.06 -4.60 2.38
C LEU A 470 -15.27 -5.26 3.06
N ALA A 471 -16.05 -4.49 3.80
CA ALA A 471 -17.35 -4.87 4.35
C ALA A 471 -18.43 -3.90 3.82
N PRO A 472 -18.91 -4.08 2.58
CA PRO A 472 -19.86 -3.15 1.94
C PRO A 472 -21.16 -3.01 2.72
N GLY A 473 -21.68 -4.11 3.31
CA GLY A 473 -22.92 -4.11 4.09
C GLY A 473 -22.86 -3.22 5.32
N LYS A 474 -21.68 -3.05 5.90
CA LYS A 474 -21.42 -2.14 7.03
C LYS A 474 -20.90 -0.76 6.61
N GLY A 475 -20.58 -0.55 5.33
CA GLY A 475 -19.97 0.69 4.83
C GLY A 475 -18.57 0.94 5.40
N ILE A 476 -17.80 -0.13 5.64
CA ILE A 476 -16.47 -0.06 6.28
C ILE A 476 -15.43 -0.79 5.43
N LEU A 477 -14.22 -0.21 5.37
CA LEU A 477 -13.00 -0.86 4.91
C LEU A 477 -12.06 -1.08 6.11
N TYR A 478 -11.68 -2.32 6.36
CA TYR A 478 -10.67 -2.68 7.36
C TYR A 478 -9.28 -2.63 6.76
N VAL A 479 -8.36 -2.01 7.49
CA VAL A 479 -6.95 -1.86 7.09
C VAL A 479 -6.07 -2.48 8.16
N GLY A 480 -5.28 -3.49 7.80
CA GLY A 480 -4.32 -4.15 8.68
C GLY A 480 -2.91 -3.64 8.47
N TYR A 481 -2.19 -3.41 9.56
CA TYR A 481 -0.81 -2.91 9.54
C TYR A 481 -0.01 -3.44 10.73
N SER A 482 1.24 -2.99 10.89
CA SER A 482 2.16 -3.58 11.88
C SER A 482 1.68 -3.43 13.32
N SER A 483 0.96 -2.36 13.65
CA SER A 483 0.60 -2.02 15.03
C SER A 483 -0.88 -2.17 15.36
N GLY A 484 -1.74 -2.40 14.36
CA GLY A 484 -3.18 -2.50 14.62
C GLY A 484 -4.06 -2.73 13.40
N VAL A 485 -5.35 -2.46 13.61
CA VAL A 485 -6.41 -2.46 12.61
C VAL A 485 -7.08 -1.09 12.60
N LEU A 486 -7.28 -0.52 11.41
CA LEU A 486 -8.10 0.69 11.23
C LEU A 486 -9.42 0.33 10.56
N GLN A 487 -10.50 1.00 10.99
CA GLN A 487 -11.75 1.06 10.25
C GLN A 487 -11.85 2.40 9.52
N VAL A 488 -12.02 2.32 8.21
CA VAL A 488 -12.18 3.48 7.34
C VAL A 488 -13.58 3.43 6.72
N PRO A 489 -14.45 4.42 6.99
CA PRO A 489 -15.73 4.52 6.29
C PRO A 489 -15.52 4.63 4.78
N LEU A 490 -16.36 3.97 3.96
CA LEU A 490 -16.25 4.02 2.49
C LEU A 490 -16.41 5.45 1.95
N ALA A 491 -17.17 6.29 2.65
CA ALA A 491 -17.27 7.71 2.39
C ALA A 491 -17.52 8.51 3.66
N ASN A 492 -17.12 9.77 3.65
CA ASN A 492 -17.40 10.72 4.71
C ASN A 492 -18.01 12.00 4.11
N CYS A 493 -19.24 11.88 3.62
CA CYS A 493 -19.94 12.92 2.87
C CYS A 493 -20.07 14.24 3.65
N SER A 494 -20.08 14.17 4.99
CA SER A 494 -20.12 15.33 5.88
C SER A 494 -18.92 16.28 5.73
N LEU A 495 -17.83 15.83 5.10
CA LEU A 495 -16.70 16.68 4.74
C LEU A 495 -17.07 17.76 3.72
N HIS A 496 -18.06 17.50 2.87
CA HIS A 496 -18.51 18.42 1.82
C HIS A 496 -19.62 19.32 2.36
N ARG A 497 -19.32 20.60 2.55
CA ARG A 497 -20.22 21.56 3.23
C ARG A 497 -21.13 22.32 2.29
N SER A 498 -20.85 22.26 0.99
CA SER A 498 -21.64 22.91 -0.04
C SER A 498 -22.08 21.92 -1.11
N CYS A 499 -23.17 22.25 -1.82
CA CYS A 499 -23.64 21.45 -2.96
C CYS A 499 -22.53 21.25 -3.99
N ALA A 500 -21.79 22.32 -4.28
CA ALA A 500 -20.67 22.29 -5.21
C ALA A 500 -19.61 21.27 -4.79
N GLU A 501 -19.14 21.32 -3.54
CA GLU A 501 -18.15 20.37 -3.03
C GLU A 501 -18.66 18.92 -3.09
N CYS A 502 -19.92 18.69 -2.72
CA CYS A 502 -20.52 17.36 -2.69
C CYS A 502 -20.61 16.73 -4.08
N VAL A 503 -21.09 17.49 -5.06
CA VAL A 503 -21.26 17.02 -6.44
C VAL A 503 -19.91 16.89 -7.15
N LEU A 504 -18.98 17.84 -6.94
CA LEU A 504 -17.66 17.82 -7.59
C LEU A 504 -16.73 16.76 -7.00
N ALA A 505 -16.98 16.27 -5.79
CA ALA A 505 -16.27 15.12 -5.24
C ALA A 505 -16.41 13.87 -6.11
N ARG A 506 -17.49 13.77 -6.91
CA ARG A 506 -17.81 12.61 -7.76
C ARG A 506 -17.78 11.28 -6.99
N ASP A 507 -18.11 11.34 -5.70
CA ASP A 507 -18.17 10.19 -4.82
C ASP A 507 -19.55 9.51 -4.96
N PRO A 508 -19.64 8.28 -5.52
CA PRO A 508 -20.93 7.62 -5.73
C PRO A 508 -21.64 7.26 -4.42
N TYR A 509 -20.94 7.28 -3.28
CA TYR A 509 -21.55 7.11 -1.96
C TYR A 509 -22.19 8.39 -1.40
N CYS A 510 -21.98 9.56 -2.02
CA CYS A 510 -22.45 10.84 -1.52
C CYS A 510 -23.46 11.52 -2.44
N ALA A 511 -24.44 12.20 -1.85
CA ALA A 511 -25.39 13.03 -2.57
C ALA A 511 -25.74 14.29 -1.78
N TRP A 512 -26.03 15.38 -2.51
CA TRP A 512 -26.52 16.62 -1.91
C TRP A 512 -28.04 16.56 -1.77
N TYR A 513 -28.51 16.76 -0.54
CA TYR A 513 -29.94 16.85 -0.24
C TYR A 513 -30.32 18.32 -0.03
N SER A 514 -31.11 18.87 -0.96
CA SER A 514 -31.38 20.31 -1.04
C SER A 514 -32.24 20.83 0.12
N LEU A 515 -33.17 20.02 0.63
CA LEU A 515 -34.06 20.39 1.75
C LEU A 515 -33.29 20.52 3.07
N GLU A 516 -32.36 19.60 3.30
CA GLU A 516 -31.51 19.54 4.49
C GLU A 516 -30.27 20.44 4.37
N GLY A 517 -29.98 20.94 3.16
CA GLY A 517 -28.81 21.78 2.90
C GLY A 517 -27.48 21.11 3.27
N SER A 518 -27.38 19.78 3.09
CA SER A 518 -26.20 19.01 3.50
C SER A 518 -25.87 17.85 2.55
N CYS A 519 -24.58 17.49 2.50
CA CYS A 519 -24.09 16.32 1.78
C CYS A 519 -24.18 15.09 2.68
N GLN A 520 -24.89 14.06 2.24
CA GLN A 520 -25.15 12.85 3.03
C GLN A 520 -24.89 11.57 2.20
N PRO A 521 -24.72 10.42 2.87
CA PRO A 521 -24.63 9.14 2.18
C PRO A 521 -25.85 8.86 1.31
N THR A 522 -25.65 8.23 0.16
CA THR A 522 -26.74 7.80 -0.72
C THR A 522 -27.61 6.75 0.00
N ARG A 523 -28.93 6.90 -0.10
CA ARG A 523 -29.92 5.95 0.45
C ARG A 523 -30.56 5.18 -0.70
N PRO A 524 -30.17 3.92 -0.95
CA PRO A 524 -30.81 3.11 -1.99
C PRO A 524 -32.30 2.90 -1.64
N GLY A 525 -33.21 3.27 -2.54
CA GLY A 525 -34.63 2.94 -2.42
C GLY A 525 -35.60 4.06 -1.98
N LEU A 526 -35.15 5.31 -1.80
CA LEU A 526 -36.06 6.46 -1.75
C LEU A 526 -36.25 7.02 -3.17
N GLU A 527 -37.15 6.43 -3.96
CA GLU A 527 -37.83 7.16 -5.04
C GLU A 527 -38.69 8.26 -4.37
N GLY A 528 -38.09 9.42 -4.09
CA GLY A 528 -38.80 10.55 -3.47
C GLY A 528 -37.98 11.47 -2.57
N GLY A 529 -36.71 11.15 -2.26
CA GLY A 529 -35.80 12.12 -1.65
C GLY A 529 -35.22 13.03 -2.72
N MET A 530 -35.34 14.36 -2.59
CA MET A 530 -34.81 15.36 -3.52
C MET A 530 -33.26 15.45 -3.47
N GLY A 531 -32.57 14.32 -3.61
CA GLY A 531 -31.14 14.25 -3.86
C GLY A 531 -30.90 14.53 -5.34
N HIS A 532 -30.18 15.60 -5.65
CA HIS A 532 -29.88 15.98 -7.04
C HIS A 532 -28.38 16.01 -7.26
N MET A 533 -27.96 15.57 -8.45
CA MET A 533 -26.57 15.67 -8.93
C MET A 533 -26.24 17.07 -9.47
N GLY A 534 -27.15 18.04 -9.31
CA GLY A 534 -27.02 19.40 -9.82
C GLY A 534 -27.33 20.43 -8.75
N CYS A 535 -26.51 21.48 -8.68
CA CYS A 535 -26.74 22.60 -7.78
C CYS A 535 -27.62 23.63 -8.47
N THR A 536 -28.88 23.76 -8.07
CA THR A 536 -29.69 24.92 -8.43
C THR A 536 -29.07 26.16 -7.79
N ALA A 537 -28.79 27.20 -8.59
CA ALA A 537 -28.18 28.44 -8.14
C ALA A 537 -29.11 29.22 -7.18
N SER A 538 -29.17 28.80 -5.92
CA SER A 538 -29.65 29.64 -4.84
C SER A 538 -28.45 30.39 -4.25
N PRO A 539 -28.55 31.70 -3.97
CA PRO A 539 -27.44 32.47 -3.43
C PRO A 539 -27.13 31.96 -2.02
N CYS A 540 -26.12 31.09 -1.92
CA CYS A 540 -25.61 30.62 -0.65
C CYS A 540 -25.01 31.81 0.09
N SER A 541 -25.66 32.26 1.17
CA SER A 541 -25.05 33.18 2.13
C SER A 541 -23.88 32.46 2.80
N PRO A 542 -22.65 33.02 2.81
CA PRO A 542 -21.54 32.43 3.55
C PRO A 542 -21.88 32.47 5.04
N SER A 543 -21.94 31.29 5.69
CA SER A 543 -21.97 31.23 7.16
C SER A 543 -20.66 31.81 7.71
N PRO A 544 -20.69 32.64 8.76
CA PRO A 544 -19.46 33.12 9.40
C PRO A 544 -18.65 31.92 9.91
N GLN A 545 -17.43 31.73 9.39
CA GLN A 545 -16.51 30.73 9.88
C GLN A 545 -15.89 31.22 11.20
N PRO A 546 -15.82 30.38 12.26
CA PRO A 546 -14.95 30.67 13.38
C PRO A 546 -13.49 30.71 12.89
N ALA A 547 -12.73 31.69 13.34
CA ALA A 547 -11.32 31.83 12.99
C ALA A 547 -10.56 30.54 13.37
N GLY A 548 -10.04 29.82 12.36
CA GLY A 548 -9.12 28.69 12.58
C GLY A 548 -9.39 27.39 11.82
N LEU A 549 -10.45 27.25 11.01
CA LEU A 549 -10.73 26.01 10.26
C LEU A 549 -10.73 26.24 8.74
N SER A 550 -9.64 25.87 8.07
CA SER A 550 -9.51 25.88 6.60
C SER A 550 -10.24 24.66 5.98
N PRO A 551 -11.15 24.81 5.00
CA PRO A 551 -11.74 23.67 4.29
C PRO A 551 -10.68 22.86 3.51
N PRO A 552 -10.89 21.55 3.26
CA PRO A 552 -9.99 20.77 2.40
C PRO A 552 -10.08 21.34 0.98
N LEU A 553 -8.93 21.48 0.32
CA LEU A 553 -8.85 22.08 -1.02
C LEU A 553 -8.98 21.01 -2.10
N ASN A 554 -9.60 21.39 -3.22
CA ASN A 554 -9.71 20.54 -4.39
C ASN A 554 -8.45 20.71 -5.27
N ALA A 555 -7.58 19.70 -5.35
CA ALA A 555 -6.30 19.80 -6.06
C ALA A 555 -6.46 19.96 -7.59
N LEU A 556 -7.64 19.63 -8.13
CA LEU A 556 -7.96 19.74 -9.56
C LEU A 556 -8.60 21.09 -9.93
N ALA A 557 -8.95 21.92 -8.95
CA ALA A 557 -9.57 23.21 -9.19
C ALA A 557 -8.53 24.32 -9.45
N ASN A 558 -8.83 25.24 -10.37
CA ASN A 558 -8.03 26.44 -10.60
C ASN A 558 -8.53 27.58 -9.68
N TYR A 559 -7.61 28.20 -8.93
CA TYR A 559 -7.94 29.23 -7.95
C TYR A 559 -7.56 30.63 -8.47
N SER A 560 -8.51 31.56 -8.42
CA SER A 560 -8.34 32.95 -8.83
C SER A 560 -8.86 33.92 -7.77
N TRP A 561 -8.26 35.10 -7.69
CA TRP A 561 -8.67 36.15 -6.76
C TRP A 561 -9.37 37.28 -7.49
N GLN A 562 -10.56 37.63 -7.01
CA GLN A 562 -11.30 38.81 -7.40
C GLN A 562 -11.00 39.93 -6.40
N GLN A 563 -10.46 41.04 -6.90
CA GLN A 563 -10.04 42.20 -6.11
C GLN A 563 -11.05 43.36 -6.22
N PRO A 564 -11.02 44.33 -5.27
CA PRO A 564 -11.79 45.56 -5.38
C PRO A 564 -11.38 46.34 -6.65
N GLY A 565 -12.34 46.66 -7.52
CA GLY A 565 -12.10 47.52 -8.70
C GLY A 565 -11.87 46.81 -10.04
N GLY A 566 -12.03 45.48 -10.13
CA GLY A 566 -11.87 44.74 -11.40
C GLY A 566 -10.40 44.44 -11.76
N PRO A 567 -10.13 43.82 -12.93
CA PRO A 567 -8.78 43.46 -13.36
C PRO A 567 -7.97 44.73 -13.70
N GLY A 568 -7.37 45.34 -12.69
CA GLY A 568 -6.68 46.63 -12.78
C GLY A 568 -6.68 47.48 -11.50
N GLY A 569 -7.19 46.95 -10.38
CA GLY A 569 -7.16 47.62 -9.08
C GLY A 569 -5.74 48.02 -8.66
N ARG A 570 -5.57 49.30 -8.31
CA ARG A 570 -4.29 50.02 -8.13
C ARG A 570 -3.56 49.71 -6.80
N GLY A 571 -3.57 48.46 -6.36
CA GLY A 571 -2.86 48.01 -5.16
C GLY A 571 -1.81 46.95 -5.50
N ASP A 572 -0.59 47.11 -4.97
CA ASP A 572 0.45 46.09 -5.10
C ASP A 572 0.00 44.82 -4.38
N THR A 573 -0.34 43.80 -5.18
CA THR A 573 -0.74 42.48 -4.69
C THR A 573 0.16 41.42 -5.29
N ALA A 574 0.53 40.43 -4.49
CA ALA A 574 1.35 39.30 -4.93
C ALA A 574 0.65 38.00 -4.58
N LEU A 575 0.60 37.06 -5.53
CA LEU A 575 0.04 35.74 -5.31
C LEU A 575 1.18 34.74 -5.08
N LEU A 576 1.21 34.11 -3.90
CA LEU A 576 2.17 33.04 -3.62
C LEU A 576 1.78 31.73 -4.34
N PRO A 577 2.73 30.78 -4.52
CA PRO A 577 2.47 29.48 -5.14
C PRO A 577 1.39 28.64 -4.45
N ASN A 578 1.14 28.87 -3.16
CA ASN A 578 0.04 28.28 -2.41
C ASN A 578 -1.26 29.12 -2.50
N HIS A 579 -1.48 29.83 -3.61
CA HIS A 579 -2.64 30.72 -3.83
C HIS A 579 -2.99 31.68 -2.67
N THR A 580 -2.01 32.06 -1.85
CA THR A 580 -2.16 33.07 -0.80
C THR A 580 -1.98 34.45 -1.42
N LEU A 581 -2.98 35.31 -1.25
CA LEU A 581 -2.95 36.70 -1.73
C LEU A 581 -2.28 37.58 -0.69
N VAL A 582 -1.12 38.11 -1.02
CA VAL A 582 -0.46 39.18 -0.27
C VAL A 582 -1.01 40.51 -0.77
N VAL A 583 -1.54 41.31 0.16
CA VAL A 583 -2.02 42.66 -0.12
C VAL A 583 -1.13 43.65 0.63
N ILE A 584 -0.50 44.56 -0.12
CA ILE A 584 0.25 45.66 0.47
C ILE A 584 -0.73 46.78 0.79
N MET A 585 -0.88 47.12 2.07
CA MET A 585 -1.88 48.10 2.54
C MET A 585 -1.57 49.50 2.02
N GLN A 586 -2.44 50.05 1.17
CA GLN A 586 -2.37 51.43 0.63
C GLN A 586 -3.77 52.06 0.54
N ARG A 587 -3.88 53.38 0.39
CA ARG A 587 -5.18 54.06 0.17
C ARG A 587 -5.83 53.48 -1.10
N GLY A 588 -7.06 52.99 -0.98
CA GLY A 588 -7.80 52.34 -2.08
C GLY A 588 -7.69 50.81 -2.14
N THR A 589 -6.98 50.17 -1.20
CA THR A 589 -6.96 48.70 -1.04
C THR A 589 -8.11 48.16 -0.18
N ALA A 590 -8.85 49.05 0.49
CA ALA A 590 -10.06 48.68 1.20
C ALA A 590 -11.14 48.20 0.23
N GLY A 591 -11.84 47.13 0.60
CA GLY A 591 -12.88 46.54 -0.22
C GLY A 591 -12.97 45.04 -0.09
N THR A 592 -13.77 44.46 -0.98
CA THR A 592 -14.09 43.04 -0.96
C THR A 592 -13.12 42.22 -1.83
N TYR A 593 -12.45 41.26 -1.21
CA TYR A 593 -11.63 40.26 -1.89
C TYR A 593 -12.33 38.90 -1.86
N LYS A 594 -12.47 38.25 -3.03
CA LYS A 594 -13.08 36.91 -3.14
C LYS A 594 -12.12 35.94 -3.80
N CYS A 595 -11.83 34.83 -3.13
CA CYS A 595 -11.14 33.71 -3.76
C CYS A 595 -12.20 32.86 -4.48
N ARG A 596 -12.06 32.64 -5.78
CA ARG A 596 -12.93 31.77 -6.58
C ARG A 596 -12.14 30.56 -7.06
N ALA A 597 -12.75 29.39 -6.95
CA ALA A 597 -12.26 28.16 -7.57
C ALA A 597 -13.11 27.86 -8.80
N SER A 598 -12.48 27.37 -9.86
CA SER A 598 -13.15 26.90 -11.07
C SER A 598 -12.64 25.53 -11.47
N GLU A 599 -13.55 24.60 -11.75
CA GLU A 599 -13.26 23.26 -12.24
C GLU A 599 -14.31 22.86 -13.28
N ASN A 600 -13.89 22.38 -14.45
CA ASN A 600 -14.77 21.92 -15.53
C ASN A 600 -15.91 22.89 -15.88
N GLY A 601 -15.62 24.20 -15.89
CA GLY A 601 -16.57 25.26 -16.24
C GLY A 601 -17.50 25.72 -15.10
N TYR A 602 -17.49 25.03 -13.96
CA TYR A 602 -18.22 25.47 -12.77
C TYR A 602 -17.33 26.33 -11.87
N THR A 603 -17.83 27.47 -11.38
CA THR A 603 -17.06 28.43 -10.56
C THR A 603 -17.79 28.72 -9.24
N TRP A 604 -17.10 28.57 -8.11
CA TRP A 604 -17.63 28.85 -6.77
C TRP A 604 -16.70 29.74 -5.96
N THR A 605 -17.24 30.38 -4.91
CA THR A 605 -16.44 31.24 -4.01
C THR A 605 -15.93 30.41 -2.84
N VAL A 606 -14.61 30.32 -2.69
CA VAL A 606 -13.90 29.55 -1.65
C VAL A 606 -13.78 30.36 -0.37
N ALA A 607 -13.45 31.64 -0.51
CA ALA A 607 -13.25 32.54 0.62
C ALA A 607 -13.65 33.97 0.26
N HIS A 608 -14.11 34.71 1.27
CA HIS A 608 -14.57 36.08 1.14
C HIS A 608 -13.98 36.90 2.29
N TYR A 609 -13.16 37.90 1.95
CA TYR A 609 -12.50 38.78 2.91
C TYR A 609 -12.95 40.22 2.67
N GLN A 610 -13.28 40.92 3.75
CA GLN A 610 -13.61 42.34 3.73
C GLN A 610 -12.48 43.12 4.38
N LEU A 611 -11.76 43.91 3.58
CA LEU A 611 -10.68 44.77 4.06
C LEU A 611 -11.23 46.15 4.37
N GLN A 612 -11.12 46.60 5.62
CA GLN A 612 -11.55 47.94 6.04
C GLN A 612 -10.34 48.88 6.14
N ASP A 613 -10.52 50.14 5.74
CA ASP A 613 -9.51 51.18 5.95
C ASP A 613 -9.56 51.61 7.44
N PRO A 614 -8.45 51.57 8.18
CA PRO A 614 -8.41 52.03 9.57
C PRO A 614 -8.69 53.54 9.73
N SER A 615 -8.83 54.31 8.65
CA SER A 615 -9.13 55.75 8.67
C SER A 615 -10.60 56.14 8.40
N GLY A 616 -11.54 55.19 8.46
CA GLY A 616 -12.96 55.45 8.21
C GLY A 616 -13.68 56.24 9.32
N VAL A 617 -13.87 57.54 9.10
CA VAL A 617 -14.91 58.35 9.76
C VAL A 617 -16.28 57.74 9.45
N ALA A 618 -17.04 57.39 10.49
CA ALA A 618 -18.41 56.92 10.35
C ALA A 618 -19.32 58.05 9.80
N PRO A 619 -20.29 57.77 8.90
CA PRO A 619 -21.28 58.76 8.54
C PRO A 619 -22.20 59.02 9.74
N GLN A 620 -22.16 60.26 10.21
CA GLN A 620 -22.95 60.80 11.32
C GLN A 620 -24.43 60.82 10.95
N LEU A 621 -25.27 60.20 11.78
CA LEU A 621 -26.72 60.43 11.83
C LEU A 621 -26.95 61.51 12.90
N ASP A 622 -27.59 62.62 12.53
CA ASP A 622 -28.02 63.69 13.45
C ASP A 622 -29.19 63.23 14.34
N GLU A 623 -29.07 63.39 15.66
CA GLU A 623 -29.92 64.22 16.54
C GLU A 623 -29.85 63.82 18.04
N LEU A 624 -29.40 64.79 18.84
CA LEU A 624 -29.89 65.23 20.17
C LEU A 624 -30.05 64.23 21.33
N ALA A 625 -29.19 64.36 22.35
CA ALA A 625 -29.57 64.72 23.73
C ALA A 625 -28.33 64.95 24.62
N GLU A 626 -28.33 66.04 25.38
CA GLU A 626 -27.37 66.38 26.44
C GLU A 626 -27.50 65.45 27.66
N GLU A 627 -26.38 65.04 28.26
CA GLU A 627 -26.15 65.16 29.71
C GLU A 627 -24.66 64.97 30.07
N GLU A 628 -24.25 65.62 31.15
CA GLU A 628 -22.89 65.95 31.56
C GLU A 628 -22.26 64.93 32.55
N LEU A 629 -20.93 65.04 32.77
CA LEU A 629 -20.08 64.49 33.88
C LEU A 629 -19.61 63.01 33.73
N ALA A 630 -18.35 62.59 34.01
CA ALA A 630 -17.15 63.22 34.56
C ALA A 630 -15.89 62.33 34.31
N TRP A 631 -14.76 62.99 34.11
CA TRP A 631 -13.37 62.69 34.55
C TRP A 631 -12.75 61.28 34.42
N GLY A 632 -11.64 61.24 33.67
CA GLY A 632 -10.62 60.19 33.74
C GLY A 632 -9.43 60.48 32.81
N SER A 633 -8.49 61.30 33.28
CA SER A 633 -7.26 61.71 32.57
C SER A 633 -6.31 60.56 32.24
N SER A 634 -5.72 60.57 31.04
CA SER A 634 -4.33 60.11 30.85
C SER A 634 -3.65 60.81 29.68
N VAL A 635 -2.48 61.37 30.00
CA VAL A 635 -1.49 62.13 29.22
C VAL A 635 -1.19 61.55 27.81
N PRO A 636 -0.91 62.38 26.78
CA PRO A 636 -0.44 61.90 25.48
C PRO A 636 0.99 61.37 25.58
N GLY A 637 1.18 60.07 25.31
CA GLY A 637 2.50 59.46 25.20
C GLY A 637 3.25 59.96 23.97
N THR A 638 4.47 60.46 24.18
CA THR A 638 5.46 60.80 23.16
C THR A 638 5.77 59.60 22.23
N PRO A 639 6.05 59.82 20.93
CA PRO A 639 6.30 58.74 19.98
C PRO A 639 7.57 57.97 20.36
N ARG A 640 7.44 56.66 20.58
CA ARG A 640 8.57 55.75 20.81
C ARG A 640 9.36 55.60 19.52
N SER A 641 10.57 56.15 19.51
CA SER A 641 11.56 55.90 18.46
C SER A 641 12.09 54.46 18.57
N TYR A 642 12.00 53.70 17.48
CA TYR A 642 12.46 52.31 17.34
C TYR A 642 13.98 52.18 17.10
N TRP A 643 14.68 53.31 17.01
CA TRP A 643 16.13 53.39 16.81
C TRP A 643 16.98 52.55 17.77
N PRO A 644 16.74 52.54 19.09
CA PRO A 644 17.57 51.75 20.00
C PRO A 644 17.43 50.24 19.74
N GLN A 645 16.25 49.77 19.36
CA GLN A 645 16.00 48.36 19.03
C GLN A 645 16.72 47.94 17.74
N PHE A 646 16.69 48.80 16.72
CA PHE A 646 17.43 48.60 15.46
C PHE A 646 18.94 48.51 15.69
N VAL A 647 19.51 49.41 16.51
CA VAL A 647 20.94 49.38 16.85
C VAL A 647 21.31 48.09 17.60
N THR A 648 20.50 47.65 18.57
CA THR A 648 20.77 46.38 19.28
C THR A 648 20.75 45.17 18.36
N VAL A 649 19.79 45.06 17.44
CA VAL A 649 19.71 43.92 16.51
C VAL A 649 20.90 43.92 15.55
N THR A 650 21.30 45.10 15.07
CA THR A 650 22.43 45.23 14.14
C THR A 650 23.76 44.87 14.83
N VAL A 651 23.96 45.28 16.08
CA VAL A 651 25.15 44.92 16.87
C VAL A 651 25.17 43.42 17.18
N LEU A 652 24.04 42.82 17.56
CA LEU A 652 23.94 41.37 17.80
C LEU A 652 24.24 40.56 16.54
N LEU A 653 23.74 41.00 15.38
CA LEU A 653 24.04 40.36 14.10
C LEU A 653 25.54 40.45 13.76
N ALA A 654 26.16 41.61 13.98
CA ALA A 654 27.60 41.77 13.73
C ALA A 654 28.45 40.87 14.65
N VAL A 655 28.08 40.76 15.93
CA VAL A 655 28.79 39.89 16.90
C VAL A 655 28.63 38.41 16.55
N THR A 656 27.42 37.98 16.18
CA THR A 656 27.17 36.58 15.79
C THR A 656 27.93 36.19 14.51
N LEU A 657 27.97 37.07 13.51
CA LEU A 657 28.75 36.85 12.29
C LEU A 657 30.25 36.81 12.56
N ALA A 658 30.77 37.67 13.45
CA ALA A 658 32.17 37.65 13.86
C ALA A 658 32.53 36.36 14.61
N ALA A 659 31.65 35.88 15.50
CA ALA A 659 31.84 34.62 16.21
C ALA A 659 31.82 33.41 15.25
N ALA A 660 30.91 33.39 14.29
CA ALA A 660 30.85 32.34 13.27
C ALA A 660 32.11 32.32 12.38
N ALA A 661 32.62 33.50 11.99
CA ALA A 661 33.87 33.61 11.25
C ALA A 661 35.08 33.12 12.07
N CYS A 662 35.12 33.44 13.36
CA CYS A 662 36.15 32.93 14.27
C CYS A 662 36.11 31.40 14.40
N LEU A 663 34.93 30.81 14.57
CA LEU A 663 34.77 29.35 14.63
C LEU A 663 35.16 28.67 13.33
N ALA A 664 34.83 29.25 12.18
CA ALA A 664 35.26 28.75 10.88
C ALA A 664 36.79 28.79 10.72
N LEU A 665 37.44 29.85 11.19
CA LEU A 665 38.90 29.97 11.19
C LEU A 665 39.57 28.98 12.16
N LEU A 666 38.98 28.74 13.33
CA LEU A 666 39.47 27.72 14.27
C LEU A 666 39.34 26.30 13.68
N ALA A 667 38.20 25.98 13.06
CA ALA A 667 38.00 24.71 12.37
C ALA A 667 38.97 24.53 11.19
N TYR A 668 39.24 25.61 10.44
CA TYR A 668 40.22 25.62 9.36
C TYR A 668 41.66 25.41 9.87
N HIS A 669 42.00 26.01 11.02
CA HIS A 669 43.28 25.82 11.67
C HIS A 669 43.47 24.38 12.19
N ASP A 670 42.43 23.75 12.74
CA ASP A 670 42.48 22.35 13.16
C ASP A 670 42.61 21.39 11.98
N GLN A 671 41.99 21.69 10.83
CA GLN A 671 42.20 20.96 9.58
C GLN A 671 43.66 21.07 9.07
N LEU A 672 44.31 22.22 9.25
CA LEU A 672 45.72 22.40 8.92
C LEU A 672 46.65 21.63 9.88
N LYS A 673 46.32 21.55 11.18
CA LYS A 673 47.02 20.71 12.16
C LYS A 673 46.83 19.22 11.91
N ALA A 674 45.66 18.79 11.44
CA ALA A 674 45.40 17.40 11.06
C ALA A 674 46.22 16.98 9.82
N ARG A 675 46.43 17.90 8.87
CA ARG A 675 47.27 17.65 7.69
C ARG A 675 48.77 17.68 7.95
N SER A 676 49.26 18.33 9.01
CA SER A 676 50.69 18.30 9.37
C SER A 676 51.12 17.09 10.22
N LYS A 677 50.16 16.32 10.77
CA LYS A 677 50.41 15.11 11.58
C LYS A 677 50.36 13.78 10.82
N VAL A 678 50.11 13.79 9.50
CA VAL A 678 50.15 12.59 8.64
C VAL A 678 51.39 12.62 7.74
N ARG A 679 52.57 12.50 8.36
CA ARG A 679 53.82 12.03 7.75
C ARG A 679 54.49 11.10 8.74
N GLY A 680 54.12 9.82 8.69
CA GLY A 680 54.73 8.78 9.51
C GLY A 680 53.99 7.46 9.36
N CYS A 681 54.65 6.52 8.68
CA CYS A 681 54.44 5.07 8.67
C CYS A 681 53.41 4.48 7.68
N SER A 682 54.04 3.90 6.66
CA SER A 682 53.66 3.04 5.54
C SER A 682 52.98 1.72 5.95
N ALA A 683 52.09 1.23 5.09
CA ALA A 683 51.77 -0.20 4.96
C ALA A 683 52.19 -0.68 3.55
N PRO A 684 52.59 -1.96 3.35
CA PRO A 684 53.25 -2.41 2.15
C PRO A 684 52.30 -2.78 1.00
N HIS A 685 52.85 -2.66 -0.19
CA HIS A 685 52.25 -2.81 -1.51
C HIS A 685 51.80 -4.25 -1.87
N SER A 686 50.68 -4.33 -2.60
CA SER A 686 50.44 -5.31 -3.66
C SER A 686 50.12 -4.56 -4.97
N PRO A 687 50.62 -5.01 -6.14
CA PRO A 687 50.69 -4.18 -7.35
C PRO A 687 49.40 -4.22 -8.20
N PRO A 688 49.10 -3.17 -9.00
CA PRO A 688 47.92 -3.14 -9.87
C PRO A 688 48.26 -3.66 -11.28
N SER A 689 47.49 -4.63 -11.78
CA SER A 689 47.45 -4.98 -13.20
C SER A 689 46.58 -3.99 -13.97
N GLN A 690 47.17 -3.38 -15.00
CA GLN A 690 46.59 -2.37 -15.87
C GLN A 690 45.34 -2.87 -16.63
N ARG A 691 44.27 -2.07 -16.58
CA ARG A 691 43.12 -2.15 -17.48
C ARG A 691 43.49 -1.40 -18.77
N ARG A 692 43.66 -2.12 -19.87
CA ARG A 692 43.94 -1.56 -21.21
C ARG A 692 42.65 -1.52 -22.05
N GLU A 693 42.42 -0.38 -22.68
CA GLU A 693 41.36 -0.09 -23.66
C GLU A 693 41.30 -1.10 -24.82
N LYS A 694 40.10 -1.29 -25.36
CA LYS A 694 39.83 -2.05 -26.60
C LYS A 694 39.83 -1.13 -27.83
N VAL A 695 40.05 -1.75 -29.01
CA VAL A 695 39.51 -1.50 -30.39
C VAL A 695 40.64 -1.58 -31.46
N PRO A 696 40.47 -2.13 -32.69
CA PRO A 696 40.13 -3.51 -33.10
C PRO A 696 41.00 -4.08 -34.29
N LEU A 697 40.59 -5.25 -34.82
CA LEU A 697 40.75 -5.83 -36.19
C LEU A 697 41.87 -6.85 -36.55
N ASN A 698 41.35 -8.00 -37.04
CA ASN A 698 41.81 -8.97 -38.07
C ASN A 698 42.95 -9.99 -37.86
N GLY A 699 42.57 -11.28 -37.92
CA GLY A 699 43.04 -12.21 -38.96
C GLY A 699 43.93 -13.40 -38.54
N GLY A 700 43.40 -14.64 -38.68
CA GLY A 700 44.14 -15.77 -39.27
C GLY A 700 44.78 -16.86 -38.38
N THR A 701 44.14 -18.04 -38.40
CA THR A 701 44.71 -19.41 -38.50
C THR A 701 45.72 -19.97 -37.48
N GLY A 702 45.40 -21.16 -36.92
CA GLY A 702 46.40 -22.20 -36.59
C GLY A 702 46.22 -22.95 -35.26
N GLU A 703 45.57 -24.11 -35.30
CA GLU A 703 45.76 -25.27 -34.38
C GLU A 703 47.02 -26.07 -34.80
N PRO A 704 47.47 -27.16 -34.13
CA PRO A 704 47.14 -27.71 -32.79
C PRO A 704 48.40 -28.21 -32.01
N SER A 705 48.23 -28.66 -30.75
CA SER A 705 48.74 -29.95 -30.21
C SER A 705 48.66 -30.04 -28.66
N ALA A 706 48.15 -31.17 -28.18
CA ALA A 706 48.28 -31.72 -26.82
C ALA A 706 49.36 -32.85 -26.85
N PRO A 707 49.55 -33.74 -25.84
CA PRO A 707 49.07 -33.79 -24.44
C PRO A 707 50.20 -34.15 -23.42
N GLU A 708 49.90 -34.19 -22.11
CA GLU A 708 50.56 -35.12 -21.17
C GLU A 708 49.80 -35.26 -19.83
N VAL A 709 49.84 -36.47 -19.27
CA VAL A 709 49.23 -36.99 -18.01
C VAL A 709 50.38 -37.52 -17.14
N PRO A 710 50.36 -37.39 -15.80
CA PRO A 710 50.24 -38.56 -14.86
C PRO A 710 49.36 -38.22 -13.62
N THR A 711 48.51 -39.09 -13.04
CA THR A 711 48.65 -40.28 -12.16
C THR A 711 49.26 -40.08 -10.76
N GLU A 712 48.68 -40.81 -9.78
CA GLU A 712 49.11 -41.16 -8.40
C GLU A 712 48.78 -40.16 -7.27
N GLU A 713 48.61 -40.53 -5.98
CA GLU A 713 48.05 -41.65 -5.21
C GLU A 713 47.96 -41.13 -3.74
N GLU A 714 47.48 -41.94 -2.80
CA GLU A 714 47.02 -41.63 -1.44
C GLU A 714 48.10 -41.30 -0.37
N GLU A 715 47.60 -40.89 0.82
CA GLU A 715 48.12 -41.02 2.21
C GLU A 715 48.62 -39.78 3.02
N GLU A 716 47.77 -39.44 4.00
CA GLU A 716 47.97 -39.23 5.46
C GLU A 716 48.63 -37.99 6.13
N GLU A 717 47.83 -37.44 7.09
CA GLU A 717 48.13 -36.90 8.44
C GLU A 717 49.05 -35.66 8.62
N GLU A 718 48.83 -34.70 9.53
CA GLU A 718 47.76 -34.29 10.47
C GLU A 718 48.09 -32.85 10.97
N GLU A 719 47.26 -32.30 11.87
CA GLU A 719 47.46 -31.11 12.75
C GLU A 719 47.19 -29.71 12.13
N GLY A 720 46.25 -28.88 12.60
CA GLY A 720 45.27 -28.96 13.68
C GLY A 720 44.60 -27.58 13.85
N SER A 721 43.27 -27.51 13.95
CA SER A 721 42.59 -26.36 14.56
C SER A 721 41.27 -26.78 15.20
N ARG A 722 41.18 -26.49 16.50
CA ARG A 722 40.14 -26.94 17.44
C ARG A 722 38.77 -26.33 17.16
N ALA A 723 37.77 -27.19 17.21
CA ALA A 723 36.35 -26.90 17.29
C ALA A 723 35.89 -26.46 18.70
N CYS A 724 34.72 -25.82 18.77
CA CYS A 724 33.82 -25.83 19.92
C CYS A 724 32.35 -25.82 19.43
N CYS A 725 31.77 -27.00 19.24
CA CYS A 725 30.31 -27.25 19.24
C CYS A 725 30.08 -28.55 20.03
N PRO A 726 29.07 -28.66 20.91
CA PRO A 726 28.79 -29.90 21.60
C PRO A 726 28.03 -30.86 20.68
N GLN A 727 28.50 -32.11 20.66
CA GLN A 727 27.93 -33.24 19.93
C GLN A 727 26.88 -33.94 20.81
N LEU A 728 25.69 -34.19 20.25
CA LEU A 728 24.68 -35.07 20.84
C LEU A 728 24.73 -36.39 20.07
N ASP A 729 25.16 -37.46 20.75
CA ASP A 729 25.17 -38.81 20.21
C ASP A 729 23.77 -39.45 20.29
N GLY A 730 23.33 -40.04 19.19
CA GLY A 730 22.15 -40.89 19.09
C GLY A 730 21.99 -41.45 17.67
N ASP A 731 22.18 -42.75 17.51
CA ASP A 731 22.08 -43.49 16.24
C ASP A 731 20.68 -43.39 15.61
N ILE A 732 20.64 -43.14 14.29
CA ILE A 732 19.42 -43.07 13.48
C ILE A 732 19.27 -44.38 12.70
N ASP A 733 18.24 -45.15 13.00
CA ASP A 733 17.79 -46.28 12.18
C ASP A 733 16.82 -45.77 11.09
N VAL A 734 17.13 -46.02 9.82
CA VAL A 734 16.60 -45.29 8.65
C VAL A 734 15.23 -45.80 8.17
N ASP A 735 14.67 -46.88 8.75
CA ASP A 735 13.47 -47.52 8.18
C ASP A 735 12.16 -47.35 8.96
N ASN A 736 12.12 -46.64 10.10
CA ASN A 736 10.84 -46.34 10.76
C ASN A 736 10.88 -45.05 11.60
N ASN A 737 10.31 -43.97 11.08
CA ASN A 737 10.19 -42.65 11.72
C ASN A 737 9.42 -42.68 13.07
N ARG A 738 10.05 -43.13 14.15
CA ARG A 738 9.63 -42.93 15.53
C ARG A 738 10.86 -42.70 16.42
N LEU A 739 10.94 -41.51 17.03
CA LEU A 739 11.88 -41.24 18.12
C LEU A 739 11.37 -41.90 19.41
N HIS A 740 12.17 -42.80 20.00
CA HIS A 740 11.97 -43.27 21.36
C HIS A 740 12.72 -42.34 22.33
N VAL A 741 11.97 -41.60 23.16
CA VAL A 741 12.53 -40.83 24.28
C VAL A 741 12.41 -41.69 25.55
N PRO A 742 13.48 -41.87 26.35
CA PRO A 742 13.38 -42.60 27.61
C PRO A 742 12.68 -41.74 28.66
N VAL A 743 11.73 -42.34 29.37
CA VAL A 743 11.07 -41.76 30.54
C VAL A 743 12.07 -41.73 31.69
N GLY A 744 12.55 -40.54 32.03
CA GLY A 744 13.40 -40.28 33.20
C GLY A 744 12.57 -39.80 34.39
N GLY A 745 12.68 -40.51 35.52
CA GLY A 745 11.84 -40.38 36.70
C GLY A 745 12.12 -39.18 37.62
N THR A 746 11.26 -39.12 38.62
CA THR A 746 11.22 -38.20 39.77
C THR A 746 12.54 -38.06 40.53
N ALA A 747 12.96 -36.81 40.77
CA ALA A 747 13.49 -36.30 42.04
C ALA A 747 13.41 -34.77 42.05
#